data_AF-A0AAQ3P9K2-F1
#
_entry.id   AF-A0AAQ3P9K2-F1
#
_cell.length_a   1.000
_cell.length_b   1.000
_cell.length_c   1.000
_cell.angle_alpha   90.00
_cell.angle_beta   90.00
_cell.angle_gamma   90.00
#
_symmetry.space_group_name_H-M   'P 1'
#
loop_
_entity.id
_entity.type
_entity.pdbx_description
1 polymer ?
#
loop_
_entity_poly.entity_id
_entity_poly.type
_entity_poly.pdbx_seq_one_letter_code
_entity_poly.pdbx_strand_id
1 'polypeptide(L)'
;MQGARRKALQFDSFKKRKLLFGCLKRQFKIQRPGSGADLPQLGGEYNPYSVARRVSSTHSIMMENDMESGTLGLGAYPDKPRVFPNMRTKPYTPLIFRILLSINVRVLFVILLLGLGAIFYVGASTSPIIVFVISVCILSFLVAIYLIKWVLAKDEGPPEMVQIADAIRDGAEGFFKTQYGSISKMAILLAVVILCIYLFRSTSPQQESSGLGRSTSAYITVAAFLLGALCSGIAGYVGMWVSVRANVRVSSAARRSAREALQVATRAGGLSALIVVGMAVIGIAVLYATFYVWLGVDSPGSMKVTDLPLLLVGYGFGASFVALFAQLGGGIYTKAADVGADLVGKVEQGIPEDDPRNPAVIADLVGDNVGDCAARGADLFESIAAEIISAMILGGTMAQRCKIAGKYLNPSGFILFPLVVHSFDLVVSSVGIFSIRGTRETGLMAPVEDPMTILQKGYSFTIVLAVLAFGLSTRWLLYTDQAPSAWFNFALCGLIGIITAYIYVWIAKYYTDYKHEPVRILALSSSTGHGTNIIAGVSLGLESTALPVLVISVSIISAFWLGQTSGLVDESGTPTGGLFGTAVATMGMLSTAAYILTMDMFGPIADNAGGIVEMSQQPESVREITDVLDAVGNTTKATTKGFAIGSAALASFLLFSAYMDEVSAFAHEPFKQESRGAEWRTEVLRVLFGIKVDIAIPEVFVGGLLGSMLIFVFSAWACSAVGRTAQEVVNEVRRQFIERPGIMDYKEKPDYGRCVAIVASASLREMIKPGALAIISPIVVGFVFRILGYYTGQPLLGAKVVAALLMFATVTGILMALFLNTAGGAWDNAKKYIETGALGGKGSEAHKAAVTGDTSIQRHSWSFNPCPYKDAGNDYAGNGSNLPKLQEFYKNTVVIFLERDSEGRAICAHCLINIYTKKAWQPVKRAVICLASCEECWLHVEDCSTWVQIVEEGILAAILLFVCSAIFCV
;
A
#
# COMPACT_ATOMS: atom_id res chain seq x y z
N MET A 1 -39.99 27.11 14.51
CA MET A 1 -39.63 26.81 15.92
C MET A 1 -40.92 26.70 16.73
N GLN A 2 -40.94 25.88 17.80
CA GLN A 2 -41.98 25.81 18.86
C GLN A 2 -43.47 25.67 18.43
N GLY A 3 -44.25 24.70 18.89
CA GLY A 3 -43.94 23.53 19.74
C GLY A 3 -45.22 22.94 20.35
N ALA A 4 -45.25 21.63 20.56
CA ALA A 4 -46.32 20.96 21.30
C ALA A 4 -45.72 19.86 22.20
N ARG A 5 -46.10 19.83 23.48
CA ARG A 5 -45.59 18.89 24.50
C ARG A 5 -46.72 17.99 25.00
N ARG A 6 -46.37 16.72 25.30
CA ARG A 6 -47.06 15.81 26.24
C ARG A 6 -48.53 15.46 25.98
N LYS A 7 -48.78 14.17 25.75
CA LYS A 7 -49.65 13.37 26.63
C LYS A 7 -48.92 12.08 27.02
N ALA A 8 -49.37 11.43 28.08
CA ALA A 8 -48.76 10.25 28.68
C ALA A 8 -49.82 9.38 29.38
N LEU A 9 -49.39 8.20 29.84
CA LEU A 9 -50.05 7.23 30.74
C LEU A 9 -51.06 6.24 30.14
N GLN A 10 -50.95 5.00 30.65
CA GLN A 10 -51.89 3.86 30.63
C GLN A 10 -52.16 3.25 29.22
N PHE A 11 -52.13 1.92 29.05
CA PHE A 11 -52.40 0.82 30.00
C PHE A 11 -51.24 -0.19 30.20
N ASP A 12 -51.41 -1.07 31.18
CA ASP A 12 -50.42 -2.08 31.65
C ASP A 12 -51.02 -3.51 31.70
N SER A 13 -50.14 -4.51 31.61
CA SER A 13 -50.25 -5.90 32.11
C SER A 13 -51.49 -6.75 31.82
N PHE A 14 -51.27 -7.91 31.15
CA PHE A 14 -52.00 -9.14 31.50
C PHE A 14 -51.09 -10.38 31.49
N LYS A 15 -51.46 -11.42 32.27
CA LYS A 15 -50.53 -12.45 32.79
C LYS A 15 -50.63 -13.86 32.18
N LYS A 16 -49.47 -14.53 32.22
CA LYS A 16 -49.19 -15.99 32.23
C LYS A 16 -50.35 -16.95 32.59
N ARG A 17 -50.49 -18.03 31.79
CA ARG A 17 -50.74 -19.47 32.11
C ARG A 17 -50.56 -20.25 30.78
N LYS A 18 -49.92 -21.42 30.63
CA LYS A 18 -49.42 -22.55 31.47
C LYS A 18 -50.43 -23.69 31.77
N LEU A 19 -50.46 -24.67 30.86
CA LEU A 19 -50.95 -26.07 30.90
C LEU A 19 -50.25 -26.77 29.70
N LEU A 20 -49.50 -27.89 29.73
CA LEU A 20 -49.23 -29.01 30.66
C LEU A 20 -50.19 -30.23 30.57
N PHE A 21 -49.60 -31.44 30.68
CA PHE A 21 -50.05 -32.80 30.30
C PHE A 21 -49.92 -33.15 28.79
N GLY A 22 -49.50 -34.39 28.42
CA GLY A 22 -48.91 -35.46 29.23
C GLY A 22 -48.89 -36.86 28.57
N CYS A 23 -48.07 -37.79 29.12
CA CYS A 23 -47.98 -39.23 28.80
C CYS A 23 -47.39 -39.64 27.44
N LEU A 24 -46.79 -40.83 27.20
CA LEU A 24 -46.08 -41.89 27.99
C LEU A 24 -45.20 -42.64 26.94
N LYS A 25 -43.87 -42.84 27.05
CA LYS A 25 -43.06 -43.68 27.98
C LYS A 25 -43.09 -45.19 27.66
N ARG A 26 -41.91 -45.87 27.69
CA ARG A 26 -41.62 -47.34 27.53
C ARG A 26 -41.34 -47.84 26.09
N GLN A 27 -40.51 -48.88 25.81
CA GLN A 27 -39.35 -49.50 26.52
C GLN A 27 -38.53 -50.40 25.53
N PHE A 28 -37.65 -51.29 26.06
CA PHE A 28 -36.67 -52.20 25.37
C PHE A 28 -35.40 -51.49 24.87
N LYS A 29 -34.17 -51.76 25.34
CA LYS A 29 -33.57 -52.76 26.27
C LYS A 29 -33.30 -54.19 25.70
N ILE A 30 -32.01 -54.56 25.74
CA ILE A 30 -31.37 -55.90 25.62
C ILE A 30 -31.25 -56.51 24.20
N GLN A 31 -30.02 -56.57 23.65
CA GLN A 31 -29.34 -57.84 23.32
C GLN A 31 -27.83 -57.68 22.95
N ARG A 32 -26.97 -58.37 23.73
CA ARG A 32 -25.76 -59.13 23.31
C ARG A 32 -25.97 -60.54 23.93
N PRO A 33 -25.58 -61.66 23.29
CA PRO A 33 -24.18 -62.17 23.21
C PRO A 33 -23.64 -62.15 21.76
N GLY A 34 -22.40 -62.53 21.40
CA GLY A 34 -21.65 -63.78 21.67
C GLY A 34 -22.00 -64.82 20.58
N SER A 35 -21.11 -65.56 19.91
CA SER A 35 -19.66 -65.87 20.03
C SER A 35 -19.04 -65.88 18.60
N GLY A 36 -17.80 -66.28 18.24
CA GLY A 36 -16.68 -67.03 18.84
C GLY A 36 -15.79 -67.57 17.69
N ALA A 37 -14.60 -68.12 17.97
CA ALA A 37 -13.64 -68.71 17.00
C ALA A 37 -12.99 -67.74 15.97
N ASP A 38 -11.73 -67.90 15.54
CA ASP A 38 -10.64 -68.75 16.06
C ASP A 38 -9.23 -68.15 15.79
N LEU A 39 -8.24 -68.63 16.54
CA LEU A 39 -6.81 -68.45 16.28
C LEU A 39 -6.26 -69.69 15.54
N PRO A 40 -5.20 -69.54 14.73
CA PRO A 40 -3.91 -70.00 15.26
C PRO A 40 -2.71 -69.08 14.94
N GLN A 41 -1.67 -69.19 15.77
CA GLN A 41 -0.32 -68.68 15.48
C GLN A 41 0.53 -69.75 14.78
N LEU A 42 1.51 -69.33 13.98
CA LEU A 42 2.78 -70.00 13.61
C LEU A 42 3.58 -69.02 12.74
N GLY A 43 4.91 -68.87 12.81
CA GLY A 43 5.86 -69.37 13.81
C GLY A 43 7.30 -69.41 13.27
N GLY A 44 8.15 -68.44 13.65
CA GLY A 44 9.58 -68.39 13.27
C GLY A 44 9.88 -68.05 11.80
N GLU A 45 11.13 -67.95 11.33
CA GLU A 45 12.41 -67.61 12.00
C GLU A 45 13.49 -67.31 10.91
N TYR A 46 14.66 -66.79 11.31
CA TYR A 46 15.94 -66.72 10.56
C TYR A 46 16.14 -65.84 9.29
N ASN A 47 17.25 -65.07 9.37
CA ASN A 47 18.08 -64.46 8.30
C ASN A 47 19.18 -65.51 7.90
N PRO A 48 20.24 -65.30 7.05
CA PRO A 48 20.72 -64.10 6.33
C PRO A 48 21.33 -64.37 4.91
N TYR A 49 22.30 -63.52 4.49
CA TYR A 49 23.17 -63.52 3.28
C TYR A 49 22.53 -63.00 1.97
N SER A 50 23.03 -61.98 1.23
CA SER A 50 24.25 -61.13 1.20
C SER A 50 25.43 -61.54 0.28
N VAL A 51 25.57 -60.83 -0.87
CA VAL A 51 26.80 -60.63 -1.69
C VAL A 51 26.60 -59.33 -2.52
N ALA A 52 27.60 -58.54 -2.97
CA ALA A 52 28.68 -57.80 -2.29
C ALA A 52 29.44 -56.91 -3.32
N ARG A 53 30.34 -56.01 -2.85
CA ARG A 53 31.37 -55.21 -3.62
C ARG A 53 30.86 -53.93 -4.32
N ARG A 54 31.62 -52.82 -4.45
CA ARG A 54 32.90 -52.30 -3.88
C ARG A 54 33.07 -50.85 -4.39
N VAL A 55 33.00 -49.76 -3.60
CA VAL A 55 33.91 -49.20 -2.56
C VAL A 55 35.21 -48.53 -3.08
N SER A 56 35.27 -47.20 -2.99
CA SER A 56 36.41 -46.32 -2.60
C SER A 56 35.84 -44.91 -2.34
N SER A 57 36.06 -44.14 -1.26
CA SER A 57 37.17 -43.94 -0.29
C SER A 57 38.28 -43.00 -0.80
N THR A 58 38.93 -42.15 0.02
CA THR A 58 38.85 -41.84 1.48
C THR A 58 38.39 -40.37 1.71
N HIS A 59 38.35 -39.67 2.87
CA HIS A 59 38.73 -39.80 4.30
C HIS A 59 37.57 -39.22 5.17
N SER A 60 37.28 -39.48 6.47
CA SER A 60 37.97 -40.03 7.68
C SER A 60 38.66 -39.01 8.60
N ILE A 61 38.70 -39.28 9.93
CA ILE A 61 39.23 -38.47 11.07
C ILE A 61 38.25 -37.34 11.53
N MET A 62 37.84 -37.20 12.80
CA MET A 62 37.94 -38.04 14.02
C MET A 62 36.84 -37.69 15.06
N MET A 63 36.65 -38.52 16.09
CA MET A 63 35.85 -38.30 17.32
C MET A 63 36.28 -39.32 18.39
N GLU A 64 36.35 -38.98 19.67
CA GLU A 64 36.85 -39.89 20.72
C GLU A 64 36.32 -39.55 22.14
N ASN A 65 36.03 -40.60 22.93
CA ASN A 65 35.82 -40.66 24.40
C ASN A 65 34.65 -39.87 25.06
N ASP A 66 34.00 -40.31 26.14
CA ASP A 66 34.16 -41.52 26.99
C ASP A 66 32.79 -42.10 27.43
N MET A 67 32.78 -43.33 27.99
CA MET A 67 31.60 -44.03 28.51
C MET A 67 31.93 -44.80 29.80
N GLU A 68 31.26 -44.52 30.94
CA GLU A 68 31.05 -45.54 31.98
C GLU A 68 30.03 -45.18 33.09
N SER A 69 29.64 -46.22 33.85
CA SER A 69 28.87 -46.24 35.10
C SER A 69 27.37 -45.88 35.05
N GLY A 70 26.59 -46.56 35.89
CA GLY A 70 25.17 -46.31 36.07
C GLY A 70 24.60 -47.11 37.25
N THR A 71 23.52 -46.59 37.86
CA THR A 71 22.87 -47.20 39.03
C THR A 71 21.36 -47.01 38.96
N LEU A 72 20.58 -48.04 39.31
CA LEU A 72 19.12 -47.97 39.42
C LEU A 72 18.70 -47.25 40.71
N GLY A 73 17.71 -46.36 40.61
CA GLY A 73 17.09 -45.68 41.75
C GLY A 73 15.66 -45.22 41.42
N LEU A 74 14.72 -45.54 42.31
CA LEU A 74 13.31 -45.13 42.21
C LEU A 74 13.08 -43.82 42.95
N GLY A 75 12.43 -42.84 42.31
CA GLY A 75 11.82 -41.71 43.01
C GLY A 75 11.92 -40.35 42.30
N ALA A 76 11.00 -39.45 42.69
CA ALA A 76 10.89 -38.04 42.33
C ALA A 76 10.65 -37.68 40.84
N TYR A 77 9.50 -37.03 40.61
CA TYR A 77 9.31 -36.07 39.51
C TYR A 77 10.19 -34.83 39.75
N PRO A 78 10.82 -34.28 38.71
CA PRO A 78 11.15 -32.86 38.68
C PRO A 78 10.55 -32.16 37.46
N ASP A 79 10.00 -30.97 37.66
CA ASP A 79 9.56 -30.11 36.57
C ASP A 79 10.72 -29.79 35.61
N LYS A 80 10.44 -29.90 34.31
CA LYS A 80 11.31 -29.39 33.25
C LYS A 80 10.52 -28.39 32.41
N PRO A 81 10.69 -27.07 32.63
CA PRO A 81 10.24 -26.09 31.64
C PRO A 81 10.95 -26.40 30.33
N ARG A 82 10.21 -26.89 29.33
CA ARG A 82 10.77 -27.21 28.01
C ARG A 82 10.99 -25.91 27.23
N VAL A 83 12.12 -25.27 27.55
CA VAL A 83 12.74 -24.19 26.76
C VAL A 83 12.72 -24.60 25.29
N PHE A 84 12.44 -23.64 24.40
CA PHE A 84 12.56 -23.87 22.96
C PHE A 84 13.94 -24.45 22.63
N PRO A 85 14.06 -25.45 21.74
CA PRO A 85 15.37 -25.90 21.28
C PRO A 85 16.10 -24.71 20.69
N ASN A 86 17.33 -24.45 21.18
CA ASN A 86 18.07 -23.22 20.90
C ASN A 86 18.37 -23.06 19.39
N MET A 87 17.45 -22.46 18.63
CA MET A 87 17.72 -21.88 17.32
C MET A 87 18.51 -20.57 17.47
N ARG A 88 19.59 -20.59 18.26
CA ARG A 88 20.65 -19.57 18.22
C ARG A 88 21.46 -19.73 16.93
N THR A 89 20.79 -19.56 15.79
CA THR A 89 21.47 -19.07 14.59
C THR A 89 22.21 -17.80 14.98
N LYS A 90 23.54 -17.80 14.89
CA LYS A 90 24.36 -16.61 15.21
C LYS A 90 23.78 -15.42 14.42
N PRO A 91 23.43 -14.30 15.07
CA PRO A 91 22.68 -13.21 14.43
C PRO A 91 23.35 -12.83 13.12
N TYR A 92 22.57 -12.87 12.04
CA TYR A 92 23.10 -12.73 10.68
C TYR A 92 23.37 -11.26 10.38
N THR A 93 24.45 -10.75 10.94
CA THR A 93 25.10 -9.50 10.49
C THR A 93 25.38 -9.62 8.99
N PRO A 94 24.79 -8.76 8.14
CA PRO A 94 25.10 -8.73 6.71
C PRO A 94 26.58 -8.53 6.45
N LEU A 95 27.09 -8.93 5.28
CA LEU A 95 28.53 -8.84 4.96
C LEU A 95 29.08 -7.40 5.16
N ILE A 96 28.32 -6.39 4.72
CA ILE A 96 28.63 -4.97 4.93
C ILE A 96 28.70 -4.62 6.41
N PHE A 97 27.74 -5.07 7.23
CA PHE A 97 27.77 -4.85 8.68
C PHE A 97 28.91 -5.61 9.37
N ARG A 98 29.29 -6.82 8.91
CA ARG A 98 30.47 -7.52 9.44
C ARG A 98 31.76 -6.77 9.12
N ILE A 99 31.89 -6.22 7.91
CA ILE A 99 33.03 -5.39 7.52
C ILE A 99 33.05 -4.13 8.41
N LEU A 100 31.95 -3.39 8.50
CA LEU A 100 31.83 -2.19 9.35
C LEU A 100 32.12 -2.45 10.83
N LEU A 101 31.66 -3.58 11.39
CA LEU A 101 31.91 -3.98 12.78
C LEU A 101 33.30 -4.59 13.01
N SER A 102 33.99 -5.05 11.96
CA SER A 102 35.39 -5.48 12.02
C SER A 102 36.38 -4.31 11.96
N ILE A 103 35.96 -3.16 11.41
CA ILE A 103 36.73 -1.92 11.45
C ILE A 103 36.68 -1.38 12.88
N ASN A 104 37.85 -1.02 13.42
CA ASN A 104 37.97 -0.40 14.75
C ASN A 104 37.06 0.85 14.82
N VAL A 105 36.24 0.98 15.87
CA VAL A 105 35.25 2.06 16.03
C VAL A 105 35.87 3.46 15.83
N ARG A 106 37.13 3.68 16.21
CA ARG A 106 37.83 4.95 15.97
C ARG A 106 38.13 5.20 14.48
N VAL A 107 38.52 4.14 13.75
CA VAL A 107 38.76 4.19 12.31
C VAL A 107 37.45 4.36 11.55
N LEU A 108 36.39 3.66 11.96
CA LEU A 108 35.04 3.83 11.40
C LEU A 108 34.53 5.27 11.59
N PHE A 109 34.74 5.85 12.78
CA PHE A 109 34.39 7.24 13.07
C PHE A 109 35.18 8.24 12.22
N VAL A 110 36.48 8.02 12.00
CA VAL A 110 37.30 8.85 11.09
C VAL A 110 36.85 8.71 9.63
N ILE A 111 36.55 7.49 9.16
CA ILE A 111 36.01 7.26 7.80
C ILE A 111 34.67 7.97 7.63
N LEU A 112 33.78 7.92 8.63
CA LEU A 112 32.48 8.57 8.61
C LEU A 112 32.60 10.11 8.64
N LEU A 113 33.55 10.66 9.41
CA LEU A 113 33.87 12.09 9.39
C LEU A 113 34.47 12.53 8.04
N LEU A 114 35.35 11.74 7.43
CA LEU A 114 35.90 12.03 6.09
C LEU A 114 34.82 11.95 5.01
N GLY A 115 33.91 10.97 5.09
CA GLY A 115 32.75 10.85 4.20
C GLY A 115 31.80 12.04 4.34
N LEU A 116 31.47 12.44 5.57
CA LEU A 116 30.70 13.66 5.83
C LEU A 116 31.42 14.92 5.31
N GLY A 117 32.73 15.04 5.53
CA GLY A 117 33.53 16.14 5.02
C GLY A 117 33.53 16.24 3.49
N ALA A 118 33.63 15.10 2.80
CA ALA A 118 33.52 15.03 1.34
C ALA A 118 32.10 15.40 0.86
N ILE A 119 31.05 14.91 1.51
CA ILE A 119 29.65 15.24 1.21
C ILE A 119 29.40 16.75 1.39
N PHE A 120 29.89 17.35 2.48
CA PHE A 120 29.80 18.79 2.71
C PHE A 120 30.61 19.61 1.70
N TYR A 121 31.80 19.15 1.31
CA TYR A 121 32.64 19.79 0.30
C TYR A 121 31.98 19.79 -1.09
N VAL A 122 31.45 18.65 -1.54
CA VAL A 122 30.72 18.51 -2.80
C VAL A 122 29.43 19.33 -2.79
N GLY A 123 28.70 19.31 -1.66
CA GLY A 123 27.51 20.14 -1.47
C GLY A 123 27.80 21.64 -1.50
N ALA A 124 28.87 22.09 -0.86
CA ALA A 124 29.32 23.49 -0.87
C ALA A 124 29.83 23.93 -2.25
N SER A 125 30.41 23.01 -3.02
CA SER A 125 30.80 23.23 -4.42
C SER A 125 29.59 23.24 -5.38
N THR A 126 28.41 22.84 -4.92
CA THR A 126 27.15 22.85 -5.70
C THR A 126 26.28 24.05 -5.36
N SER A 127 25.81 24.18 -4.12
CA SER A 127 24.91 25.27 -3.71
C SER A 127 24.75 25.35 -2.19
N PRO A 128 24.65 26.55 -1.59
CA PRO A 128 24.24 26.72 -0.18
C PRO A 128 22.93 26.01 0.18
N ILE A 129 22.02 25.84 -0.79
CA ILE A 129 20.74 25.12 -0.60
C ILE A 129 21.00 23.63 -0.33
N ILE A 130 21.91 23.01 -1.07
CA ILE A 130 22.30 21.61 -0.84
C ILE A 130 22.98 21.43 0.53
N VAL A 131 23.84 22.38 0.93
CA VAL A 131 24.47 22.38 2.26
C VAL A 131 23.42 22.45 3.38
N PHE A 132 22.38 23.28 3.22
CA PHE A 132 21.25 23.34 4.14
C PHE A 132 20.50 21.99 4.21
N VAL A 133 20.11 21.43 3.07
CA VAL A 133 19.40 20.13 2.98
C VAL A 133 20.18 19.02 3.68
N ILE A 134 21.49 18.90 3.39
CA ILE A 134 22.38 17.90 4.01
C ILE A 134 22.47 18.12 5.53
N SER A 135 22.61 19.37 5.98
CA SER A 135 22.69 19.71 7.42
C SER A 135 21.42 19.31 8.17
N VAL A 136 20.24 19.55 7.58
CA VAL A 136 18.95 19.20 8.19
C VAL A 136 18.71 17.68 8.18
N CYS A 137 19.11 16.97 7.12
CA CYS A 137 19.07 15.50 7.09
C CYS A 137 19.95 14.89 8.20
N ILE A 138 21.16 15.42 8.40
CA ILE A 138 22.07 14.99 9.49
C ILE A 138 21.46 15.28 10.86
N LEU A 139 20.85 16.46 11.05
CA LEU A 139 20.13 16.78 12.30
C LEU A 139 18.96 15.82 12.55
N SER A 140 18.21 15.45 11.51
CA SER A 140 17.15 14.44 11.58
C SER A 140 17.70 13.06 11.99
N PHE A 141 18.83 12.63 11.43
CA PHE A 141 19.49 11.39 11.86
C PHE A 141 20.03 11.47 13.30
N LEU A 142 20.43 12.63 13.80
CA LEU A 142 20.77 12.83 15.22
C LEU A 142 19.53 12.73 16.13
N VAL A 143 18.37 13.25 15.69
CA VAL A 143 17.08 13.06 16.37
C VAL A 143 16.67 11.58 16.37
N ALA A 144 16.86 10.87 15.26
CA ALA A 144 16.68 9.42 15.17
C ALA A 144 17.60 8.67 16.16
N ILE A 145 18.89 9.04 16.24
CA ILE A 145 19.86 8.49 17.20
C ILE A 145 19.48 8.79 18.67
N TYR A 146 18.73 9.86 18.94
CA TYR A 146 18.11 10.10 20.25
C TYR A 146 16.90 9.21 20.48
N LEU A 147 15.97 9.12 19.53
CA LEU A 147 14.75 8.32 19.63
C LEU A 147 15.06 6.82 19.81
N ILE A 148 15.98 6.25 19.04
CA ILE A 148 16.39 4.84 19.16
C ILE A 148 16.99 4.53 20.53
N LYS A 149 17.80 5.43 21.10
CA LYS A 149 18.35 5.26 22.46
C LYS A 149 17.25 5.33 23.52
N TRP A 150 16.28 6.23 23.35
CA TRP A 150 15.15 6.35 24.26
C TRP A 150 14.20 5.15 24.20
N VAL A 151 13.93 4.61 23.01
CA VAL A 151 13.11 3.40 22.82
C VAL A 151 13.85 2.17 23.37
N LEU A 152 15.11 1.92 22.97
CA LEU A 152 15.84 0.73 23.42
C LEU A 152 16.09 0.71 24.94
N ALA A 153 16.17 1.87 25.60
CA ALA A 153 16.23 1.98 27.06
C ALA A 153 14.92 1.67 27.79
N LYS A 154 13.81 1.39 27.08
CA LYS A 154 12.59 0.83 27.67
C LYS A 154 12.74 -0.65 27.97
N ASP A 155 12.11 -1.05 29.07
CA ASP A 155 11.96 -2.43 29.52
C ASP A 155 11.29 -3.32 28.46
N GLU A 156 11.80 -4.56 28.33
CA GLU A 156 11.26 -5.60 27.44
C GLU A 156 10.25 -6.52 28.15
N GLY A 157 10.08 -6.38 29.48
CA GLY A 157 9.04 -7.08 30.23
C GLY A 157 9.43 -8.50 30.67
N PRO A 158 8.43 -9.36 30.95
CA PRO A 158 8.66 -10.72 31.45
C PRO A 158 9.41 -11.62 30.43
N PRO A 159 10.16 -12.64 30.88
CA PRO A 159 10.87 -13.58 30.00
C PRO A 159 9.98 -14.30 28.97
N GLU A 160 8.68 -14.40 29.24
CA GLU A 160 7.67 -14.96 28.35
C GLU A 160 7.45 -14.08 27.12
N MET A 161 7.36 -12.75 27.30
CA MET A 161 7.27 -11.78 26.19
C MET A 161 8.52 -11.83 25.32
N VAL A 162 9.70 -11.88 25.95
CA VAL A 162 10.99 -11.88 25.24
C VAL A 162 11.14 -13.13 24.37
N GLN A 163 10.70 -14.31 24.84
CA GLN A 163 10.73 -15.55 24.05
C GLN A 163 9.87 -15.47 22.78
N ILE A 164 8.70 -14.82 22.84
CA ILE A 164 7.85 -14.61 21.66
C ILE A 164 8.47 -13.57 20.72
N ALA A 165 8.95 -12.45 21.27
CA ALA A 165 9.58 -11.37 20.50
C ALA A 165 10.87 -11.82 19.78
N ASP A 166 11.66 -12.70 20.39
CA ASP A 166 12.85 -13.30 19.76
C ASP A 166 12.44 -14.22 18.60
N ALA A 167 11.39 -15.04 18.74
CA ALA A 167 10.89 -15.88 17.66
C ALA A 167 10.35 -15.07 16.46
N ILE A 168 9.62 -13.98 16.72
CA ILE A 168 9.17 -13.04 15.68
C ILE A 168 10.38 -12.39 14.99
N ARG A 169 11.39 -11.98 15.75
CA ARG A 169 12.61 -11.36 15.22
C ARG A 169 13.41 -12.28 14.32
N ASP A 170 13.65 -13.53 14.74
CA ASP A 170 14.39 -14.52 13.94
C ASP A 170 13.63 -14.87 12.65
N GLY A 171 12.29 -14.96 12.70
CA GLY A 171 11.44 -15.15 11.52
C GLY A 171 11.52 -13.95 10.55
N ALA A 172 11.40 -12.73 11.05
CA ALA A 172 11.44 -11.51 10.24
C ALA A 172 12.82 -11.27 9.61
N GLU A 173 13.90 -11.30 10.40
CA GLU A 173 15.27 -11.14 9.89
C GLU A 173 15.64 -12.29 8.91
N GLY A 174 15.09 -13.49 9.11
CA GLY A 174 15.23 -14.64 8.20
C GLY A 174 14.48 -14.50 6.87
N PHE A 175 13.21 -14.10 6.89
CA PHE A 175 12.42 -13.87 5.67
C PHE A 175 12.98 -12.68 4.88
N PHE A 176 13.20 -11.54 5.54
CA PHE A 176 13.73 -10.32 4.91
C PHE A 176 15.03 -10.60 4.13
N LYS A 177 15.97 -11.31 4.75
CA LYS A 177 17.23 -11.74 4.11
C LYS A 177 16.99 -12.55 2.84
N THR A 178 15.97 -13.40 2.82
CA THR A 178 15.66 -14.31 1.71
C THR A 178 14.90 -13.59 0.59
N GLN A 179 13.99 -12.68 0.95
CA GLN A 179 13.28 -11.79 0.04
C GLN A 179 14.24 -10.82 -0.64
N TYR A 180 14.98 -10.00 0.12
CA TYR A 180 15.94 -9.05 -0.44
C TYR A 180 17.10 -9.74 -1.15
N GLY A 181 17.55 -10.90 -0.67
CA GLY A 181 18.50 -11.75 -1.39
C GLY A 181 17.99 -12.32 -2.73
N SER A 182 16.68 -12.21 -3.00
CA SER A 182 16.06 -12.52 -4.28
C SER A 182 15.82 -11.25 -5.12
N ILE A 183 15.28 -10.18 -4.50
CA ILE A 183 15.10 -8.87 -5.13
C ILE A 183 16.42 -8.34 -5.69
N SER A 184 17.53 -8.39 -4.93
CA SER A 184 18.84 -7.93 -5.40
C SER A 184 19.35 -8.68 -6.63
N LYS A 185 19.01 -9.97 -6.80
CA LYS A 185 19.38 -10.74 -8.01
C LYS A 185 18.60 -10.24 -9.22
N MET A 186 17.29 -10.01 -9.05
CA MET A 186 16.44 -9.47 -10.11
C MET A 186 16.80 -8.02 -10.45
N ALA A 187 17.20 -7.22 -9.45
CA ALA A 187 17.70 -5.85 -9.65
C ALA A 187 19.02 -5.83 -10.43
N ILE A 188 19.97 -6.72 -10.12
CA ILE A 188 21.23 -6.84 -10.88
C ILE A 188 20.95 -7.30 -12.32
N LEU A 189 20.03 -8.24 -12.53
CA LEU A 189 19.61 -8.66 -13.87
C LEU A 189 19.00 -7.49 -14.66
N LEU A 190 18.09 -6.73 -14.06
CA LEU A 190 17.49 -5.55 -14.69
C LEU A 190 18.53 -4.44 -14.93
N ALA A 191 19.48 -4.23 -14.02
CA ALA A 191 20.58 -3.28 -14.20
C ALA A 191 21.45 -3.61 -15.42
N VAL A 192 21.70 -4.89 -15.71
CA VAL A 192 22.37 -5.33 -16.94
C VAL A 192 21.50 -5.07 -18.17
N VAL A 193 20.19 -5.29 -18.10
CA VAL A 193 19.26 -4.97 -19.20
C VAL A 193 19.21 -3.47 -19.48
N ILE A 194 19.14 -2.62 -18.45
CA ILE A 194 19.23 -1.15 -18.56
C ILE A 194 20.57 -0.74 -19.21
N LEU A 195 21.68 -1.33 -18.74
CA LEU A 195 23.02 -1.07 -19.31
C LEU A 195 23.05 -1.37 -20.81
N CYS A 196 22.57 -2.55 -21.23
CA CYS A 196 22.49 -2.91 -22.64
C CYS A 196 21.61 -1.95 -23.44
N ILE A 197 20.42 -1.61 -22.95
CA ILE A 197 19.50 -0.67 -23.61
C ILE A 197 20.17 0.68 -23.82
N TYR A 198 20.83 1.24 -22.80
CA TYR A 198 21.48 2.55 -22.89
C TYR A 198 22.75 2.53 -23.74
N LEU A 199 23.53 1.44 -23.77
CA LEU A 199 24.69 1.28 -24.65
C LEU A 199 24.30 1.22 -26.15
N PHE A 200 23.14 0.64 -26.47
CA PHE A 200 22.60 0.60 -27.84
C PHE A 200 21.69 1.81 -28.18
N ARG A 201 21.40 2.68 -27.21
CA ARG A 201 20.60 3.91 -27.41
C ARG A 201 21.37 4.91 -28.28
N SER A 202 20.68 5.62 -29.17
CA SER A 202 21.21 6.87 -29.70
C SER A 202 21.32 7.91 -28.58
N THR A 203 22.33 8.77 -28.66
CA THR A 203 22.46 9.96 -27.80
C THR A 203 21.42 11.00 -28.20
N SER A 204 20.88 11.78 -27.26
CA SER A 204 20.05 12.96 -27.62
C SER A 204 20.94 14.15 -28.04
N PRO A 205 20.41 15.13 -28.79
CA PRO A 205 21.14 16.35 -29.13
C PRO A 205 21.67 17.08 -27.89
N GLN A 206 20.91 17.08 -26.79
CA GLN A 206 21.26 17.70 -25.52
C GLN A 206 22.41 16.95 -24.83
N GLN A 207 22.43 15.61 -24.90
CA GLN A 207 23.53 14.80 -24.37
C GLN A 207 24.81 15.01 -25.20
N GLU A 208 24.72 15.03 -26.53
CA GLU A 208 25.84 15.33 -27.42
C GLU A 208 26.39 16.74 -27.20
N SER A 209 25.54 17.76 -27.06
CA SER A 209 25.97 19.13 -26.74
C SER A 209 26.57 19.28 -25.34
N SER A 210 26.34 18.32 -24.44
CA SER A 210 26.85 18.29 -23.07
C SER A 210 28.10 17.40 -22.90
N GLY A 211 28.61 16.79 -23.97
CA GLY A 211 29.71 15.82 -23.92
C GLY A 211 29.37 14.46 -23.30
N LEU A 212 28.07 14.16 -23.07
CA LEU A 212 27.62 12.90 -22.48
C LEU A 212 27.60 11.78 -23.52
N GLY A 213 28.70 11.03 -23.61
CA GLY A 213 28.77 9.81 -24.41
C GLY A 213 27.79 8.72 -23.95
N ARG A 214 27.41 7.84 -24.87
CA ARG A 214 26.47 6.71 -24.65
C ARG A 214 26.88 5.79 -23.50
N SER A 215 28.18 5.53 -23.37
CA SER A 215 28.75 4.78 -22.23
C SER A 215 28.55 5.53 -20.90
N THR A 216 28.86 6.83 -20.87
CA THR A 216 28.71 7.69 -19.68
C THR A 216 27.26 7.72 -19.20
N SER A 217 26.29 7.95 -20.09
CA SER A 217 24.87 7.95 -19.71
C SER A 217 24.38 6.56 -19.25
N ALA A 218 24.81 5.47 -19.90
CA ALA A 218 24.51 4.12 -19.46
C ALA A 218 25.03 3.82 -18.04
N TYR A 219 26.28 4.20 -17.73
CA TYR A 219 26.84 4.03 -16.39
C TYR A 219 26.15 4.92 -15.35
N ILE A 220 25.80 6.17 -15.69
CA ILE A 220 25.05 7.08 -14.80
C ILE A 220 23.70 6.48 -14.41
N THR A 221 22.88 6.07 -15.38
CA THR A 221 21.54 5.55 -15.10
C THR A 221 21.59 4.25 -14.31
N VAL A 222 22.54 3.36 -14.61
CA VAL A 222 22.71 2.10 -13.88
C VAL A 222 23.24 2.32 -12.45
N ALA A 223 24.16 3.26 -12.24
CA ALA A 223 24.64 3.63 -10.91
C ALA A 223 23.52 4.27 -10.06
N ALA A 224 22.72 5.17 -10.65
CA ALA A 224 21.56 5.76 -9.99
C ALA A 224 20.52 4.68 -9.61
N PHE A 225 20.21 3.76 -10.53
CA PHE A 225 19.29 2.62 -10.28
C PHE A 225 19.77 1.73 -9.14
N LEU A 226 21.04 1.31 -9.15
CA LEU A 226 21.59 0.46 -8.09
C LEU A 226 21.65 1.20 -6.74
N LEU A 227 21.89 2.51 -6.74
CA LEU A 227 21.85 3.34 -5.52
C LEU A 227 20.42 3.48 -4.96
N GLY A 228 19.43 3.76 -5.81
CA GLY A 228 18.03 3.85 -5.40
C GLY A 228 17.50 2.53 -4.84
N ALA A 229 17.82 1.42 -5.49
CA ALA A 229 17.50 0.08 -5.02
C ALA A 229 18.17 -0.25 -3.67
N LEU A 230 19.45 0.13 -3.50
CA LEU A 230 20.18 -0.04 -2.23
C LEU A 230 19.55 0.78 -1.10
N CYS A 231 19.25 2.06 -1.34
CA CYS A 231 18.65 2.95 -0.34
C CYS A 231 17.23 2.51 0.05
N SER A 232 16.40 2.09 -0.92
CA SER A 232 15.07 1.51 -0.66
C SER A 232 15.15 0.24 0.20
N GLY A 233 16.12 -0.64 -0.07
CA GLY A 233 16.35 -1.84 0.74
C GLY A 233 16.87 -1.54 2.15
N ILE A 234 17.64 -0.47 2.35
CA ILE A 234 18.03 0.00 3.68
C ILE A 234 16.83 0.62 4.41
N ALA A 235 15.97 1.36 3.73
CA ALA A 235 14.74 1.93 4.29
C ALA A 235 13.81 0.84 4.85
N GLY A 236 13.53 -0.20 4.06
CA GLY A 236 12.75 -1.35 4.53
C GLY A 236 13.42 -2.12 5.67
N TYR A 237 14.74 -2.32 5.62
CA TYR A 237 15.47 -2.99 6.70
C TYR A 237 15.38 -2.22 8.03
N VAL A 238 15.51 -0.89 8.00
CA VAL A 238 15.42 -0.06 9.22
C VAL A 238 14.03 -0.14 9.83
N GLY A 239 12.95 -0.02 9.03
CA GLY A 239 11.58 -0.11 9.53
C GLY A 239 11.31 -1.43 10.26
N MET A 240 11.65 -2.56 9.63
CA MET A 240 11.57 -3.88 10.26
C MET A 240 12.42 -3.99 11.53
N TRP A 241 13.69 -3.59 11.45
CA TRP A 241 14.66 -3.75 12.55
C TRP A 241 14.22 -3.01 13.82
N VAL A 242 13.60 -1.82 13.65
CA VAL A 242 13.01 -1.04 14.74
C VAL A 242 11.76 -1.72 15.28
N SER A 243 10.84 -2.17 14.41
CA SER A 243 9.57 -2.77 14.82
C SER A 243 9.75 -4.01 15.71
N VAL A 244 10.58 -4.99 15.30
CA VAL A 244 10.89 -6.24 16.05
C VAL A 244 11.69 -6.05 17.35
N ARG A 245 11.89 -4.78 17.74
CA ARG A 245 12.53 -4.35 19.00
C ARG A 245 11.64 -3.37 19.77
N ALA A 246 10.68 -2.73 19.12
CA ALA A 246 9.69 -1.83 19.72
C ALA A 246 8.44 -2.57 20.21
N ASN A 247 7.93 -3.54 19.45
CA ASN A 247 6.73 -4.34 19.76
C ASN A 247 6.71 -4.84 21.22
N VAL A 248 7.75 -5.53 21.67
CA VAL A 248 7.88 -6.08 23.04
C VAL A 248 7.92 -4.98 24.13
N ARG A 249 8.46 -3.80 23.78
CA ARG A 249 8.53 -2.63 24.69
C ARG A 249 7.19 -1.93 24.81
N VAL A 250 6.38 -1.95 23.75
CA VAL A 250 4.99 -1.50 23.76
C VAL A 250 4.13 -2.48 24.57
N SER A 251 4.34 -3.79 24.42
CA SER A 251 3.72 -4.82 25.28
C SER A 251 4.04 -4.61 26.76
N SER A 252 5.31 -4.37 27.12
CA SER A 252 5.70 -4.04 28.50
C SER A 252 5.08 -2.71 28.99
N ALA A 253 5.01 -1.69 28.13
CA ALA A 253 4.41 -0.40 28.47
C ALA A 253 2.89 -0.47 28.65
N ALA A 254 2.18 -1.32 27.89
CA ALA A 254 0.74 -1.52 28.02
C ALA A 254 0.35 -2.01 29.44
N ARG A 255 1.20 -2.86 30.04
CA ARG A 255 1.08 -3.32 31.44
C ARG A 255 1.17 -2.20 32.49
N ARG A 256 1.56 -0.98 32.10
CA ARG A 256 1.72 0.20 32.97
C ARG A 256 0.77 1.33 32.62
N SER A 257 0.62 1.66 31.33
CA SER A 257 -0.31 2.68 30.83
C SER A 257 -0.47 2.62 29.32
N ALA A 258 -1.72 2.69 28.83
CA ALA A 258 -2.03 2.91 27.41
C ALA A 258 -1.32 4.15 26.82
N ARG A 259 -1.11 5.21 27.63
CA ARG A 259 -0.40 6.42 27.18
C ARG A 259 1.12 6.23 27.10
N GLU A 260 1.70 5.34 27.91
CA GLU A 260 3.11 4.96 27.74
C GLU A 260 3.27 4.09 26.49
N ALA A 261 2.40 3.10 26.29
CA ALA A 261 2.39 2.23 25.11
C ALA A 261 2.28 3.04 23.81
N LEU A 262 1.29 3.93 23.71
CA LEU A 262 1.13 4.88 22.61
C LEU A 262 2.39 5.71 22.37
N GLN A 263 3.01 6.26 23.42
CA GLN A 263 4.21 7.08 23.27
C GLN A 263 5.42 6.25 22.78
N VAL A 264 5.58 5.01 23.24
CA VAL A 264 6.68 4.13 22.78
C VAL A 264 6.46 3.72 21.32
N ALA A 265 5.24 3.28 20.96
CA ALA A 265 4.88 2.89 19.61
C ALA A 265 5.06 4.05 18.61
N THR A 266 4.51 5.24 18.93
CA THR A 266 4.61 6.41 18.04
C THR A 266 6.05 6.90 17.88
N ARG A 267 6.89 6.81 18.93
CA ARG A 267 8.31 7.21 18.83
C ARG A 267 9.17 6.18 18.09
N ALA A 268 8.81 4.90 18.13
CA ALA A 268 9.42 3.89 17.28
C ALA A 268 9.00 4.04 15.81
N GLY A 269 7.71 4.32 15.54
CA GLY A 269 7.25 4.65 14.19
C GLY A 269 7.92 5.91 13.62
N GLY A 270 8.04 6.97 14.43
CA GLY A 270 8.69 8.21 14.04
C GLY A 270 10.20 8.10 13.85
N LEU A 271 10.87 7.20 14.59
CA LEU A 271 12.26 6.82 14.34
C LEU A 271 12.42 6.23 12.92
N SER A 272 11.57 5.27 12.55
CA SER A 272 11.57 4.69 11.21
C SER A 272 11.27 5.76 10.15
N ALA A 273 10.24 6.59 10.38
CA ALA A 273 9.81 7.64 9.45
C ALA A 273 10.92 8.66 9.13
N LEU A 274 11.58 9.20 10.16
CA LEU A 274 12.64 10.20 9.99
C LEU A 274 13.88 9.63 9.27
N ILE A 275 14.17 8.33 9.43
CA ILE A 275 15.24 7.67 8.69
C ILE A 275 14.82 7.41 7.23
N VAL A 276 13.60 6.91 6.98
CA VAL A 276 13.07 6.66 5.62
C VAL A 276 13.08 7.94 4.78
N VAL A 277 12.43 9.01 5.26
CA VAL A 277 12.36 10.30 4.55
C VAL A 277 13.74 10.97 4.48
N GLY A 278 14.52 10.90 5.56
CA GLY A 278 15.88 11.45 5.59
C GLY A 278 16.82 10.80 4.58
N MET A 279 16.70 9.48 4.35
CA MET A 279 17.49 8.77 3.34
C MET A 279 17.04 9.09 1.92
N ALA A 280 15.73 9.27 1.67
CA ALA A 280 15.24 9.70 0.36
C ALA A 280 15.81 11.08 -0.02
N VAL A 281 15.67 12.07 0.87
CA VAL A 281 16.14 13.45 0.66
C VAL A 281 17.66 13.52 0.54
N ILE A 282 18.42 12.93 1.48
CA ILE A 282 19.89 13.01 1.43
C ILE A 282 20.48 12.23 0.25
N GLY A 283 19.87 11.11 -0.15
CA GLY A 283 20.33 10.31 -1.29
C GLY A 283 20.18 11.09 -2.61
N ILE A 284 19.04 11.74 -2.82
CA ILE A 284 18.82 12.62 -3.98
C ILE A 284 19.75 13.84 -3.94
N ALA A 285 19.90 14.50 -2.79
CA ALA A 285 20.76 15.67 -2.65
C ALA A 285 22.24 15.35 -2.90
N VAL A 286 22.75 14.22 -2.39
CA VAL A 286 24.12 13.75 -2.62
C VAL A 286 24.32 13.33 -4.09
N LEU A 287 23.35 12.64 -4.70
CA LEU A 287 23.43 12.23 -6.10
C LEU A 287 23.44 13.44 -7.05
N TYR A 288 22.54 14.41 -6.83
CA TYR A 288 22.50 15.68 -7.56
C TYR A 288 23.82 16.44 -7.44
N ALA A 289 24.34 16.62 -6.22
CA ALA A 289 25.60 17.35 -5.99
C ALA A 289 26.82 16.63 -6.58
N THR A 290 26.85 15.30 -6.52
CA THR A 290 27.92 14.48 -7.13
C THR A 290 27.93 14.65 -8.64
N PHE A 291 26.77 14.55 -9.30
CA PHE A 291 26.67 14.75 -10.75
C PHE A 291 26.93 16.21 -11.16
N TYR A 292 26.48 17.19 -10.39
CA TYR A 292 26.76 18.61 -10.62
C TYR A 292 28.27 18.89 -10.68
N VAL A 293 29.01 18.45 -9.65
CA VAL A 293 30.47 18.68 -9.57
C VAL A 293 31.24 17.82 -10.58
N TRP A 294 30.86 16.55 -10.77
CA TRP A 294 31.59 15.64 -11.66
C TRP A 294 31.41 15.96 -13.15
N LEU A 295 30.23 16.42 -13.56
CA LEU A 295 29.96 16.85 -14.95
C LEU A 295 30.31 18.32 -15.21
N GLY A 296 30.77 19.05 -14.17
CA GLY A 296 31.11 20.48 -14.28
C GLY A 296 29.94 21.34 -14.75
N VAL A 297 28.73 21.08 -14.25
CA VAL A 297 27.47 21.67 -14.72
C VAL A 297 27.52 23.21 -14.68
N ASP A 298 26.88 23.85 -15.67
CA ASP A 298 26.94 25.29 -15.98
C ASP A 298 28.33 25.85 -16.40
N SER A 299 29.32 24.99 -16.65
CA SER A 299 30.57 25.37 -17.33
C SER A 299 30.37 25.54 -18.85
N PRO A 300 31.19 26.34 -19.55
CA PRO A 300 31.10 26.49 -21.00
C PRO A 300 31.30 25.15 -21.73
N GLY A 301 30.25 24.65 -22.38
CA GLY A 301 30.25 23.37 -23.10
C GLY A 301 29.87 22.13 -22.27
N SER A 302 29.36 22.30 -21.06
CA SER A 302 28.80 21.20 -20.25
C SER A 302 27.27 21.22 -20.20
N MET A 303 26.69 20.26 -19.46
CA MET A 303 25.25 20.18 -19.18
C MET A 303 24.77 21.40 -18.38
N LYS A 304 23.51 21.80 -18.62
CA LYS A 304 22.82 22.85 -17.85
C LYS A 304 22.19 22.30 -16.57
N VAL A 305 22.10 23.14 -15.53
CA VAL A 305 21.35 22.84 -14.29
C VAL A 305 19.90 22.37 -14.54
N THR A 306 19.23 22.86 -15.59
CA THR A 306 17.84 22.50 -15.92
C THR A 306 17.67 21.02 -16.28
N ASP A 307 18.70 20.39 -16.83
CA ASP A 307 18.63 19.07 -17.46
C ASP A 307 19.11 17.97 -16.50
N LEU A 308 19.89 18.36 -15.49
CA LEU A 308 20.48 17.51 -14.45
C LEU A 308 19.46 16.62 -13.69
N PRO A 309 18.22 17.05 -13.37
CA PRO A 309 17.22 16.18 -12.74
C PRO A 309 16.86 14.92 -13.53
N LEU A 310 16.98 14.93 -14.87
CA LEU A 310 16.70 13.77 -15.72
C LEU A 310 17.68 12.61 -15.45
N LEU A 311 18.91 12.91 -15.02
CA LEU A 311 19.90 11.89 -14.64
C LEU A 311 19.54 11.17 -13.32
N LEU A 312 18.63 11.75 -12.51
CA LEU A 312 18.20 11.18 -11.24
C LEU A 312 17.07 10.15 -11.38
N VAL A 313 16.37 10.10 -12.52
CA VAL A 313 15.22 9.21 -12.76
C VAL A 313 15.56 7.73 -12.50
N GLY A 314 16.82 7.33 -12.75
CA GLY A 314 17.30 5.98 -12.42
C GLY A 314 17.15 5.64 -10.93
N TYR A 315 17.40 6.59 -10.02
CA TYR A 315 17.25 6.41 -8.57
C TYR A 315 15.80 6.15 -8.17
N GLY A 316 14.86 6.90 -8.73
CA GLY A 316 13.42 6.65 -8.57
C GLY A 316 13.06 5.23 -9.03
N PHE A 317 13.42 4.87 -10.27
CA PHE A 317 13.11 3.54 -10.82
C PHE A 317 13.75 2.38 -10.02
N GLY A 318 14.96 2.59 -9.47
CA GLY A 318 15.61 1.64 -8.57
C GLY A 318 14.84 1.45 -7.26
N ALA A 319 14.28 2.54 -6.71
CA ALA A 319 13.39 2.49 -5.56
C ALA A 319 12.09 1.73 -5.90
N SER A 320 11.43 2.05 -7.02
CA SER A 320 10.17 1.43 -7.45
C SER A 320 10.29 -0.07 -7.66
N PHE A 321 11.40 -0.50 -8.27
CA PHE A 321 11.70 -1.90 -8.47
C PHE A 321 11.77 -2.67 -7.14
N VAL A 322 12.44 -2.11 -6.14
CA VAL A 322 12.56 -2.75 -4.82
C VAL A 322 11.25 -2.68 -4.04
N ALA A 323 10.57 -1.54 -4.05
CA ALA A 323 9.27 -1.35 -3.40
C ALA A 323 8.20 -2.33 -3.91
N LEU A 324 8.11 -2.51 -5.24
CA LEU A 324 7.15 -3.43 -5.87
C LEU A 324 7.28 -4.87 -5.36
N PHE A 325 8.50 -5.44 -5.38
CA PHE A 325 8.72 -6.81 -4.90
C PHE A 325 8.75 -6.92 -3.36
N ALA A 326 9.08 -5.83 -2.66
CA ALA A 326 8.93 -5.76 -1.20
C ALA A 326 7.45 -5.87 -0.80
N GLN A 327 6.58 -5.07 -1.41
CA GLN A 327 5.14 -5.04 -1.17
C GLN A 327 4.45 -6.34 -1.60
N LEU A 328 4.73 -6.87 -2.78
CA LEU A 328 4.16 -8.13 -3.23
C LEU A 328 4.61 -9.30 -2.35
N GLY A 329 5.91 -9.47 -2.12
CA GLY A 329 6.44 -10.58 -1.32
C GLY A 329 6.06 -10.50 0.16
N GLY A 330 6.06 -9.29 0.75
CA GLY A 330 5.66 -9.06 2.13
C GLY A 330 4.15 -9.15 2.32
N GLY A 331 3.36 -8.52 1.45
CA GLY A 331 1.89 -8.52 1.49
C GLY A 331 1.28 -9.91 1.28
N ILE A 332 1.83 -10.71 0.35
CA ILE A 332 1.45 -12.12 0.19
C ILE A 332 1.84 -12.95 1.42
N TYR A 333 2.95 -12.61 2.09
CA TYR A 333 3.38 -13.31 3.30
C TYR A 333 2.44 -13.02 4.49
N THR A 334 2.19 -11.75 4.87
CA THR A 334 1.29 -11.42 5.99
C THR A 334 -0.12 -11.92 5.71
N LYS A 335 -0.76 -11.50 4.60
CA LYS A 335 -2.19 -11.80 4.40
C LYS A 335 -2.50 -13.23 3.95
N ALA A 336 -1.49 -14.10 3.85
CA ALA A 336 -1.68 -15.55 3.82
C ALA A 336 -1.52 -16.21 5.19
N ALA A 337 -0.71 -15.64 6.09
CA ALA A 337 -0.61 -16.08 7.47
C ALA A 337 -1.86 -15.67 8.27
N ASP A 338 -2.23 -14.38 8.21
CA ASP A 338 -3.42 -13.73 8.78
C ASP A 338 -4.71 -14.54 8.51
N VAL A 339 -5.12 -14.61 7.24
CA VAL A 339 -6.26 -15.41 6.77
C VAL A 339 -6.17 -16.89 7.18
N GLY A 340 -4.96 -17.43 7.30
CA GLY A 340 -4.72 -18.81 7.73
C GLY A 340 -4.90 -19.02 9.24
N ALA A 341 -4.49 -18.04 10.05
CA ALA A 341 -4.64 -18.00 11.49
C ALA A 341 -6.10 -17.76 11.87
N ASP A 342 -6.74 -16.75 11.27
CA ASP A 342 -8.06 -16.26 11.65
C ASP A 342 -9.19 -17.22 11.27
N LEU A 343 -9.16 -17.79 10.07
CA LEU A 343 -10.21 -18.73 9.64
C LEU A 343 -10.23 -20.00 10.49
N VAL A 344 -9.06 -20.62 10.72
CA VAL A 344 -9.02 -21.87 11.49
C VAL A 344 -9.13 -21.58 13.00
N GLY A 345 -8.53 -20.49 13.48
CA GLY A 345 -8.60 -20.08 14.88
C GLY A 345 -9.99 -19.60 15.30
N LYS A 346 -10.40 -18.41 14.82
CA LYS A 346 -11.63 -17.74 15.26
C LYS A 346 -12.90 -18.41 14.72
N VAL A 347 -12.90 -18.85 13.45
CA VAL A 347 -14.13 -19.34 12.79
C VAL A 347 -14.34 -20.85 12.96
N GLU A 348 -13.30 -21.68 12.82
CA GLU A 348 -13.42 -23.14 12.94
C GLU A 348 -13.27 -23.67 14.37
N GLN A 349 -12.25 -23.25 15.12
CA GLN A 349 -12.00 -23.74 16.48
C GLN A 349 -12.63 -22.86 17.58
N GLY A 350 -12.95 -21.59 17.30
CA GLY A 350 -13.48 -20.65 18.28
C GLY A 350 -12.47 -20.22 19.36
N ILE A 351 -11.17 -20.26 19.04
CA ILE A 351 -10.09 -19.74 19.91
C ILE A 351 -9.87 -18.24 19.67
N PRO A 352 -9.26 -17.51 20.62
CA PRO A 352 -8.88 -16.09 20.46
C PRO A 352 -8.05 -15.78 19.21
N GLU A 353 -8.05 -14.48 18.85
CA GLU A 353 -6.99 -13.84 18.07
C GLU A 353 -5.63 -14.11 18.74
N ASP A 354 -4.55 -14.30 17.98
CA ASP A 354 -3.17 -14.50 18.49
C ASP A 354 -2.93 -15.66 19.50
N ASP A 355 -3.87 -16.60 19.65
CA ASP A 355 -3.76 -17.68 20.63
C ASP A 355 -2.49 -18.56 20.42
N PRO A 356 -1.65 -18.79 21.46
CA PRO A 356 -0.39 -19.54 21.34
C PRO A 356 -0.54 -21.05 21.09
N ARG A 357 -1.77 -21.55 20.87
CA ARG A 357 -2.04 -22.89 20.33
C ARG A 357 -2.02 -22.89 18.79
N ASN A 358 -2.22 -21.74 18.14
CA ASN A 358 -2.35 -21.65 16.69
C ASN A 358 -0.96 -21.56 15.99
N PRO A 359 -0.54 -22.58 15.19
CA PRO A 359 0.76 -22.57 14.52
C PRO A 359 0.97 -21.42 13.53
N ALA A 360 -0.10 -20.75 13.05
CA ALA A 360 0.04 -19.65 12.10
C ALA A 360 0.42 -18.30 12.75
N VAL A 361 0.17 -18.07 14.05
CA VAL A 361 0.31 -16.75 14.69
C VAL A 361 1.74 -16.19 14.62
N ILE A 362 2.78 -17.01 14.82
CA ILE A 362 4.17 -16.54 14.63
C ILE A 362 4.47 -16.19 13.17
N ALA A 363 3.83 -16.85 12.19
CA ALA A 363 3.97 -16.47 10.80
C ALA A 363 3.27 -15.13 10.52
N ASP A 364 2.14 -14.87 11.17
CA ASP A 364 1.35 -13.64 11.03
C ASP A 364 2.07 -12.44 11.65
N LEU A 365 2.53 -12.59 12.90
CA LEU A 365 3.31 -11.58 13.61
C LEU A 365 4.69 -11.32 12.97
N VAL A 366 5.28 -12.30 12.27
CA VAL A 366 6.44 -12.04 11.38
C VAL A 366 6.00 -11.19 10.18
N GLY A 367 4.81 -11.46 9.67
CA GLY A 367 4.17 -10.78 8.54
C GLY A 367 4.05 -9.28 8.70
N ASP A 368 3.54 -8.78 9.82
CA ASP A 368 3.39 -7.32 10.05
C ASP A 368 4.75 -6.60 9.94
N ASN A 369 5.81 -7.25 10.44
CA ASN A 369 7.15 -6.70 10.43
C ASN A 369 7.78 -6.68 9.02
N VAL A 370 7.47 -7.65 8.14
CA VAL A 370 8.06 -7.77 6.80
C VAL A 370 7.18 -7.21 5.67
N GLY A 371 5.86 -7.17 5.86
CA GLY A 371 4.90 -6.47 5.02
C GLY A 371 4.72 -5.04 5.52
N ASP A 372 3.89 -4.86 6.54
CA ASP A 372 3.39 -3.54 6.93
C ASP A 372 4.43 -2.62 7.60
N CYS A 373 5.59 -3.12 8.04
CA CYS A 373 6.77 -2.29 8.31
C CYS A 373 7.80 -2.28 7.17
N ALA A 374 8.39 -3.43 6.81
CA ALA A 374 9.52 -3.42 5.88
C ALA A 374 9.13 -2.95 4.47
N ALA A 375 8.00 -3.42 3.94
CA ALA A 375 7.56 -3.00 2.61
C ALA A 375 7.04 -1.55 2.62
N ARG A 376 6.33 -1.10 3.66
CA ARG A 376 5.90 0.31 3.80
C ARG A 376 7.08 1.28 3.89
N GLY A 377 8.18 0.87 4.54
CA GLY A 377 9.42 1.64 4.55
C GLY A 377 10.08 1.80 3.16
N ALA A 378 9.93 0.80 2.28
CA ALA A 378 10.43 0.85 0.90
C ALA A 378 9.47 1.58 -0.06
N ASP A 379 8.16 1.42 0.15
CA ASP A 379 7.03 2.09 -0.51
C ASP A 379 7.11 3.61 -0.36
N LEU A 380 7.08 4.12 0.88
CA LEU A 380 7.11 5.56 1.15
C LEU A 380 8.49 6.20 0.93
N PHE A 381 9.58 5.42 0.95
CA PHE A 381 10.88 5.87 0.44
C PHE A 381 10.82 6.15 -1.07
N GLU A 382 10.18 5.27 -1.84
CA GLU A 382 10.06 5.40 -3.28
C GLU A 382 9.19 6.58 -3.66
N SER A 383 7.98 6.69 -3.11
CA SER A 383 7.02 7.67 -3.61
C SER A 383 7.54 9.09 -3.38
N ILE A 384 8.08 9.36 -2.19
CA ILE A 384 8.78 10.62 -1.88
C ILE A 384 9.97 10.86 -2.84
N ALA A 385 10.75 9.83 -3.17
CA ALA A 385 11.86 9.98 -4.10
C ALA A 385 11.39 10.31 -5.54
N ALA A 386 10.36 9.63 -6.03
CA ALA A 386 9.76 9.85 -7.35
C ALA A 386 9.08 11.22 -7.45
N GLU A 387 8.36 11.63 -6.40
CA GLU A 387 7.66 12.91 -6.30
C GLU A 387 8.65 14.09 -6.24
N ILE A 388 9.72 13.97 -5.44
CA ILE A 388 10.83 14.93 -5.44
C ILE A 388 11.43 15.04 -6.84
N ILE A 389 11.86 13.94 -7.46
CA ILE A 389 12.50 13.96 -8.80
C ILE A 389 11.56 14.55 -9.86
N SER A 390 10.28 14.23 -9.83
CA SER A 390 9.27 14.78 -10.76
C SER A 390 9.10 16.29 -10.60
N ALA A 391 9.07 16.79 -9.36
CA ALA A 391 9.03 18.22 -9.08
C ALA A 391 10.34 18.93 -9.48
N MET A 392 11.51 18.29 -9.32
CA MET A 392 12.80 18.80 -9.80
C MET A 392 12.80 18.97 -11.33
N ILE A 393 12.30 17.98 -12.08
CA ILE A 393 12.23 17.99 -13.55
C ILE A 393 11.30 19.11 -14.04
N LEU A 394 10.11 19.26 -13.46
CA LEU A 394 9.19 20.34 -13.83
C LEU A 394 9.72 21.73 -13.44
N GLY A 395 10.41 21.85 -12.30
CA GLY A 395 11.10 23.08 -11.92
C GLY A 395 12.18 23.49 -12.93
N GLY A 396 12.97 22.53 -13.41
CA GLY A 396 13.95 22.75 -14.49
C GLY A 396 13.29 23.14 -15.82
N THR A 397 12.28 22.38 -16.25
CA THR A 397 11.55 22.61 -17.51
C THR A 397 10.85 23.97 -17.53
N MET A 398 10.21 24.39 -16.43
CA MET A 398 9.61 25.72 -16.33
C MET A 398 10.67 26.82 -16.36
N ALA A 399 11.77 26.67 -15.60
CA ALA A 399 12.85 27.66 -15.58
C ALA A 399 13.55 27.81 -16.95
N GLN A 400 13.60 26.73 -17.75
CA GLN A 400 14.07 26.75 -19.12
C GLN A 400 13.15 27.55 -20.04
N ARG A 401 11.83 27.25 -20.04
CA ARG A 401 10.83 27.95 -20.89
C ARG A 401 10.77 29.45 -20.57
N CYS A 402 10.65 29.81 -19.30
CA CYS A 402 10.59 31.22 -18.85
C CYS A 402 11.93 31.99 -18.94
N LYS A 403 12.97 31.45 -19.61
CA LYS A 403 14.32 32.05 -19.71
C LYS A 403 14.93 32.53 -18.38
N ILE A 404 14.66 31.81 -17.30
CA ILE A 404 15.27 32.05 -15.97
C ILE A 404 16.78 31.70 -15.99
N ALA A 405 17.22 30.91 -16.97
CA ALA A 405 18.63 30.67 -17.28
C ALA A 405 19.34 31.90 -17.89
N GLY A 406 19.59 32.92 -17.06
CA GLY A 406 20.37 34.11 -17.39
C GLY A 406 21.35 34.47 -16.28
N LYS A 407 22.41 35.23 -16.60
CA LYS A 407 23.60 35.52 -15.74
C LYS A 407 23.32 36.18 -14.37
N TYR A 408 22.05 36.46 -14.04
CA TYR A 408 21.62 37.18 -12.84
C TYR A 408 20.41 36.54 -12.13
N LEU A 409 19.91 35.38 -12.59
CA LEU A 409 18.76 34.69 -11.99
C LEU A 409 19.08 33.19 -11.80
N ASN A 410 18.69 32.61 -10.66
CA ASN A 410 19.12 31.27 -10.25
C ASN A 410 18.01 30.22 -10.49
N PRO A 411 18.07 29.39 -11.56
CA PRO A 411 17.07 28.33 -11.81
C PRO A 411 17.08 27.23 -10.73
N SER A 412 18.18 27.11 -9.98
CA SER A 412 18.33 26.17 -8.86
C SER A 412 17.30 26.33 -7.74
N GLY A 413 16.68 27.51 -7.58
CA GLY A 413 15.61 27.73 -6.59
C GLY A 413 14.39 26.84 -6.85
N PHE A 414 13.93 26.79 -8.10
CA PHE A 414 12.78 25.97 -8.53
C PHE A 414 13.08 24.48 -8.49
N ILE A 415 14.30 24.09 -8.88
CA ILE A 415 14.74 22.69 -8.92
C ILE A 415 14.94 22.14 -7.50
N LEU A 416 15.56 22.89 -6.59
CA LEU A 416 15.87 22.41 -5.23
C LEU A 416 14.74 22.63 -4.22
N PHE A 417 13.66 23.30 -4.60
CA PHE A 417 12.45 23.49 -3.81
C PHE A 417 11.91 22.22 -3.12
N PRO A 418 11.65 21.09 -3.81
CA PRO A 418 11.14 19.87 -3.18
C PRO A 418 12.05 19.31 -2.08
N LEU A 419 13.37 19.38 -2.26
CA LEU A 419 14.34 18.92 -1.26
C LEU A 419 14.31 19.79 0.02
N VAL A 420 14.07 21.09 -0.12
CA VAL A 420 13.92 22.01 1.02
C VAL A 420 12.59 21.82 1.74
N VAL A 421 11.49 21.58 1.00
CA VAL A 421 10.19 21.24 1.61
C VAL A 421 10.30 19.98 2.48
N HIS A 422 10.86 18.89 1.96
CA HIS A 422 11.05 17.68 2.77
C HIS A 422 12.13 17.81 3.85
N SER A 423 13.11 18.70 3.69
CA SER A 423 14.01 19.05 4.80
C SER A 423 13.23 19.69 5.95
N PHE A 424 12.27 20.57 5.66
CA PHE A 424 11.40 21.13 6.69
C PHE A 424 10.40 20.10 7.24
N ASP A 425 9.85 19.18 6.44
CA ASP A 425 9.02 18.05 6.92
C ASP A 425 9.72 17.30 8.05
N LEU A 426 10.98 16.89 7.87
CA LEU A 426 11.77 16.21 8.92
C LEU A 426 11.81 16.99 10.23
N VAL A 427 11.87 18.34 10.18
CA VAL A 427 11.89 19.20 11.37
C VAL A 427 10.50 19.34 11.99
N VAL A 428 9.47 19.67 11.21
CA VAL A 428 8.12 19.90 11.73
C VAL A 428 7.48 18.60 12.23
N SER A 429 7.72 17.49 11.54
CA SER A 429 7.30 16.14 11.95
C SER A 429 8.06 15.67 13.19
N SER A 430 9.35 15.99 13.34
CA SER A 430 10.08 15.78 14.61
C SER A 430 9.44 16.53 15.78
N VAL A 431 9.07 17.81 15.60
CA VAL A 431 8.36 18.59 16.62
C VAL A 431 6.98 17.98 16.92
N GLY A 432 6.26 17.51 15.90
CA GLY A 432 5.03 16.74 16.03
C GLY A 432 5.19 15.50 16.92
N ILE A 433 6.20 14.66 16.65
CA ILE A 433 6.53 13.45 17.44
C ILE A 433 6.83 13.81 18.91
N PHE A 434 7.56 14.91 19.15
CA PHE A 434 7.86 15.36 20.51
C PHE A 434 6.69 16.05 21.23
N SER A 435 5.68 16.53 20.51
CA SER A 435 4.45 17.08 21.10
C SER A 435 3.65 16.03 21.89
N ILE A 436 3.78 14.74 21.53
CA ILE A 436 3.16 13.61 22.22
C ILE A 436 3.87 13.34 23.55
N ARG A 437 3.34 13.98 24.60
CA ARG A 437 3.77 13.82 25.99
C ARG A 437 2.98 12.72 26.70
N GLY A 438 3.68 11.68 27.13
CA GLY A 438 3.23 10.76 28.18
C GLY A 438 3.23 11.48 29.52
N THR A 439 2.08 11.52 30.19
CA THR A 439 1.92 12.00 31.56
C THR A 439 2.21 10.88 32.56
N ARG A 440 2.88 11.21 33.67
CA ARG A 440 2.88 10.37 34.89
C ARG A 440 1.73 10.83 35.79
N GLU A 441 0.50 10.58 35.37
CA GLU A 441 -0.65 10.67 36.28
C GLU A 441 -0.72 9.39 37.11
N THR A 442 0.10 9.37 38.17
CA THR A 442 0.06 8.33 39.20
C THR A 442 -1.12 8.57 40.13
N GLY A 443 -2.31 8.13 39.71
CA GLY A 443 -3.50 8.11 40.56
C GLY A 443 -4.81 8.13 39.76
N LEU A 444 -5.68 7.16 40.08
CA LEU A 444 -7.05 6.99 39.55
C LEU A 444 -7.15 6.65 38.05
N MET A 445 -8.25 5.99 37.69
CA MET A 445 -8.62 5.68 36.31
C MET A 445 -9.16 6.95 35.64
N ALA A 446 -8.26 7.76 35.08
CA ALA A 446 -8.65 8.70 34.04
C ALA A 446 -9.25 7.91 32.85
N PRO A 447 -10.34 8.38 32.21
CA PRO A 447 -10.83 7.76 30.98
C PRO A 447 -9.70 7.69 29.95
N VAL A 448 -9.57 6.56 29.25
CA VAL A 448 -8.54 6.39 28.21
C VAL A 448 -8.76 7.45 27.13
N GLU A 449 -7.89 8.46 27.08
CA GLU A 449 -7.93 9.48 26.01
C GLU A 449 -7.68 8.77 24.68
N ASP A 450 -8.67 8.84 23.79
CA ASP A 450 -8.68 8.20 22.47
C ASP A 450 -7.33 8.37 21.74
N PRO A 451 -6.57 7.27 21.49
CA PRO A 451 -5.24 7.37 20.89
C PRO A 451 -5.25 8.08 19.53
N MET A 452 -6.31 7.89 18.74
CA MET A 452 -6.48 8.60 17.45
C MET A 452 -6.58 10.12 17.66
N THR A 453 -7.29 10.56 18.70
CA THR A 453 -7.39 11.98 19.06
C THR A 453 -6.04 12.55 19.53
N ILE A 454 -5.18 11.76 20.18
CA ILE A 454 -3.81 12.16 20.55
C ILE A 454 -2.93 12.31 19.30
N LEU A 455 -2.96 11.34 18.39
CA LEU A 455 -2.22 11.39 17.12
C LEU A 455 -2.68 12.57 16.25
N GLN A 456 -3.99 12.80 16.14
CA GLN A 456 -4.55 13.93 15.39
C GLN A 456 -4.20 15.30 15.99
N LYS A 457 -4.05 15.42 17.32
CA LYS A 457 -3.49 16.62 17.96
C LYS A 457 -2.05 16.88 17.51
N GLY A 458 -1.19 15.85 17.51
CA GLY A 458 0.20 15.97 17.03
C GLY A 458 0.30 16.29 15.53
N TYR A 459 -0.56 15.68 14.71
CA TYR A 459 -0.68 15.99 13.29
C TYR A 459 -1.10 17.45 13.07
N SER A 460 -2.04 17.97 13.87
CA SER A 460 -2.49 19.36 13.79
C SER A 460 -1.38 20.36 14.12
N PHE A 461 -0.52 20.07 15.11
CA PHE A 461 0.70 20.87 15.36
C PHE A 461 1.67 20.82 14.18
N THR A 462 1.84 19.64 13.56
CA THR A 462 2.70 19.46 12.38
C THR A 462 2.19 20.27 11.19
N ILE A 463 0.88 20.25 10.89
CA ILE A 463 0.27 21.07 9.83
C ILE A 463 0.52 22.56 10.04
N VAL A 464 0.29 23.10 11.25
CA VAL A 464 0.48 24.54 11.51
C VAL A 464 1.93 24.96 11.29
N LEU A 465 2.89 24.12 11.70
CA LEU A 465 4.31 24.37 11.45
C LEU A 465 4.69 24.18 9.97
N ALA A 466 4.08 23.20 9.28
CA ALA A 466 4.29 22.97 7.85
C ALA A 466 3.82 24.15 7.00
N VAL A 467 2.63 24.71 7.27
CA VAL A 467 2.14 25.92 6.56
C VAL A 467 3.13 27.09 6.69
N LEU A 468 3.68 27.31 7.89
CA LEU A 468 4.67 28.37 8.13
C LEU A 468 6.00 28.07 7.41
N ALA A 469 6.52 26.86 7.52
CA ALA A 469 7.77 26.46 6.87
C ALA A 469 7.66 26.45 5.34
N PHE A 470 6.51 26.08 4.79
CA PHE A 470 6.23 26.09 3.36
C PHE A 470 6.17 27.52 2.82
N GLY A 471 5.44 28.43 3.49
CA GLY A 471 5.38 29.85 3.12
C GLY A 471 6.74 30.55 3.19
N LEU A 472 7.60 30.17 4.14
CA LEU A 472 9.00 30.61 4.18
C LEU A 472 9.82 30.01 3.03
N SER A 473 9.63 28.73 2.71
CA SER A 473 10.34 28.03 1.62
C SER A 473 10.01 28.61 0.24
N THR A 474 8.74 28.89 -0.05
CA THR A 474 8.35 29.54 -1.30
C THR A 474 8.88 30.97 -1.38
N ARG A 475 8.78 31.75 -0.28
CA ARG A 475 9.34 33.12 -0.23
C ARG A 475 10.85 33.15 -0.42
N TRP A 476 11.57 32.13 0.02
CA TRP A 476 13.03 32.00 -0.13
C TRP A 476 13.44 31.57 -1.55
N LEU A 477 12.78 30.56 -2.11
CA LEU A 477 13.26 29.86 -3.32
C LEU A 477 12.50 30.18 -4.62
N LEU A 478 11.24 30.63 -4.52
CA LEU A 478 10.35 30.89 -5.65
C LEU A 478 10.07 32.39 -5.87
N TYR A 479 10.83 33.26 -5.18
CA TYR A 479 10.85 34.69 -5.46
C TYR A 479 11.72 34.98 -6.68
N THR A 480 11.22 35.79 -7.61
CA THR A 480 11.98 36.26 -8.78
C THR A 480 11.69 37.74 -9.02
N ASP A 481 12.68 38.49 -9.51
CA ASP A 481 12.50 39.91 -9.86
C ASP A 481 11.62 40.09 -11.11
N GLN A 482 11.54 39.07 -11.97
CA GLN A 482 10.62 39.01 -13.11
C GLN A 482 9.15 38.93 -12.67
N ALA A 483 8.85 38.16 -11.61
CA ALA A 483 7.50 37.97 -11.09
C ALA A 483 7.48 38.02 -9.55
N PRO A 484 7.51 39.22 -8.92
CA PRO A 484 7.58 39.37 -7.47
C PRO A 484 6.40 38.79 -6.67
N SER A 485 5.28 38.47 -7.35
CA SER A 485 4.09 37.79 -6.78
C SER A 485 4.14 36.26 -6.87
N ALA A 486 5.05 35.68 -7.67
CA ALA A 486 5.05 34.25 -7.98
C ALA A 486 5.12 33.37 -6.72
N TRP A 487 6.02 33.70 -5.78
CA TRP A 487 6.19 32.97 -4.52
C TRP A 487 4.90 32.87 -3.69
N PHE A 488 4.03 33.88 -3.75
CA PHE A 488 2.78 33.92 -2.99
C PHE A 488 1.71 33.03 -3.63
N ASN A 489 1.57 33.09 -4.96
CA ASN A 489 0.65 32.22 -5.69
C ASN A 489 1.08 30.75 -5.58
N PHE A 490 2.40 30.47 -5.60
CA PHE A 490 2.93 29.14 -5.28
C PHE A 490 2.75 28.76 -3.80
N ALA A 491 2.85 29.69 -2.83
CA ALA A 491 2.51 29.41 -1.44
C ALA A 491 1.06 28.96 -1.28
N LEU A 492 0.13 29.61 -2.00
CA LEU A 492 -1.28 29.22 -2.03
C LEU A 492 -1.52 27.88 -2.74
N CYS A 493 -0.76 27.55 -3.80
CA CYS A 493 -0.77 26.21 -4.40
C CYS A 493 -0.37 25.14 -3.37
N GLY A 494 0.70 25.39 -2.60
CA GLY A 494 1.10 24.52 -1.49
C GLY A 494 0.05 24.41 -0.40
N LEU A 495 -0.63 25.51 -0.06
CA LEU A 495 -1.73 25.50 0.91
C LEU A 495 -2.93 24.66 0.44
N ILE A 496 -3.27 24.67 -0.85
CA ILE A 496 -4.25 23.75 -1.45
C ILE A 496 -3.81 22.29 -1.24
N GLY A 497 -2.51 22.00 -1.41
CA GLY A 497 -1.91 20.70 -1.10
C GLY A 497 -2.04 20.29 0.38
N ILE A 498 -1.71 21.19 1.31
CA ILE A 498 -1.82 20.92 2.77
C ILE A 498 -3.28 20.71 3.18
N ILE A 499 -4.22 21.48 2.60
CA ILE A 499 -5.66 21.28 2.80
C ILE A 499 -6.11 19.94 2.21
N THR A 500 -5.58 19.55 1.04
CA THR A 500 -5.82 18.24 0.42
C THR A 500 -5.39 17.11 1.35
N ALA A 501 -4.18 17.18 1.94
CA ALA A 501 -3.70 16.20 2.92
C ALA A 501 -4.65 16.04 4.12
N TYR A 502 -5.06 17.16 4.72
CA TYR A 502 -5.95 17.14 5.89
C TYR A 502 -7.33 16.57 5.56
N ILE A 503 -7.90 16.93 4.40
CA ILE A 503 -9.19 16.38 3.94
C ILE A 503 -9.06 14.88 3.64
N TYR A 504 -7.96 14.43 3.05
CA TYR A 504 -7.68 13.00 2.83
C TYR A 504 -7.64 12.20 4.14
N VAL A 505 -6.93 12.70 5.15
CA VAL A 505 -6.89 12.11 6.49
C VAL A 505 -8.28 12.06 7.14
N TRP A 506 -9.12 13.06 6.90
CA TRP A 506 -10.50 13.09 7.40
C TRP A 506 -11.42 12.09 6.67
N ILE A 507 -11.37 12.02 5.33
CA ILE A 507 -12.19 11.08 4.54
C ILE A 507 -11.83 9.63 4.88
N ALA A 508 -10.54 9.29 4.94
CA ALA A 508 -10.09 7.94 5.29
C ALA A 508 -10.62 7.55 6.68
N LYS A 509 -10.47 8.43 7.68
CA LYS A 509 -11.04 8.22 9.01
C LYS A 509 -12.57 8.04 9.00
N TYR A 510 -13.31 8.84 8.22
CA TYR A 510 -14.77 8.74 8.17
C TYR A 510 -15.27 7.37 7.68
N TYR A 511 -14.60 6.78 6.69
CA TYR A 511 -14.98 5.47 6.15
C TYR A 511 -14.38 4.27 6.91
N THR A 512 -13.32 4.43 7.73
CA THR A 512 -12.67 3.31 8.43
C THR A 512 -12.72 3.33 9.97
N ASP A 513 -12.91 4.47 10.65
CA ASP A 513 -13.02 4.50 12.13
C ASP A 513 -14.43 4.08 12.58
N TYR A 514 -14.53 3.03 13.40
CA TYR A 514 -15.76 2.44 13.94
C TYR A 514 -16.64 3.41 14.78
N LYS A 515 -16.17 4.62 15.05
CA LYS A 515 -16.97 5.71 15.62
C LYS A 515 -17.98 6.30 14.62
N HIS A 516 -17.75 6.13 13.31
CA HIS A 516 -18.59 6.68 12.24
C HIS A 516 -19.67 5.69 11.76
N GLU A 517 -20.63 6.23 11.01
CA GLU A 517 -21.80 5.49 10.53
C GLU A 517 -21.48 4.38 9.50
N PRO A 518 -20.60 4.56 8.49
CA PRO A 518 -20.36 3.53 7.47
C PRO A 518 -19.90 2.19 8.06
N VAL A 519 -18.90 2.23 8.96
CA VAL A 519 -18.36 1.03 9.62
C VAL A 519 -19.38 0.38 10.56
N ARG A 520 -20.26 1.17 11.19
CA ARG A 520 -21.33 0.65 12.05
C ARG A 520 -22.44 -0.02 11.26
N ILE A 521 -22.76 0.48 10.06
CA ILE A 521 -23.68 -0.18 9.13
C ILE A 521 -23.06 -1.49 8.61
N LEU A 522 -21.76 -1.52 8.36
CA LEU A 522 -21.03 -2.74 7.98
C LEU A 522 -21.04 -3.80 9.10
N ALA A 523 -20.70 -3.41 10.33
CA ALA A 523 -20.80 -4.29 11.50
C ALA A 523 -22.24 -4.78 11.72
N LEU A 524 -23.24 -3.90 11.63
CA LEU A 524 -24.65 -4.27 11.75
C LEU A 524 -25.07 -5.26 10.65
N SER A 525 -24.57 -5.11 9.42
CA SER A 525 -24.84 -6.02 8.31
C SER A 525 -24.37 -7.45 8.61
N SER A 526 -23.26 -7.61 9.35
CA SER A 526 -22.77 -8.92 9.80
C SER A 526 -23.75 -9.68 10.70
N SER A 527 -24.69 -9.01 11.37
CA SER A 527 -25.77 -9.69 12.13
C SER A 527 -26.75 -10.48 11.24
N THR A 528 -26.74 -10.24 9.93
CA THR A 528 -27.54 -10.99 8.94
C THR A 528 -26.73 -12.05 8.18
N GLY A 529 -25.45 -12.24 8.53
CA GLY A 529 -24.57 -13.29 8.03
C GLY A 529 -23.46 -12.82 7.08
N HIS A 530 -22.67 -13.79 6.60
CA HIS A 530 -21.46 -13.54 5.82
C HIS A 530 -21.74 -12.79 4.51
N GLY A 531 -22.73 -13.24 3.73
CA GLY A 531 -22.96 -12.72 2.37
C GLY A 531 -23.38 -11.24 2.34
N THR A 532 -24.21 -10.81 3.27
CA THR A 532 -24.60 -9.40 3.45
C THR A 532 -23.45 -8.54 3.96
N ASN A 533 -22.59 -9.07 4.83
CA ASN A 533 -21.34 -8.39 5.21
C ASN A 533 -20.42 -8.17 3.99
N ILE A 534 -20.26 -9.18 3.11
CA ILE A 534 -19.48 -9.02 1.87
C ILE A 534 -20.07 -7.93 0.96
N ILE A 535 -21.39 -7.94 0.74
CA ILE A 535 -22.06 -6.95 -0.11
C ILE A 535 -21.91 -5.53 0.47
N ALA A 536 -22.10 -5.37 1.79
CA ALA A 536 -22.03 -4.07 2.44
C ALA A 536 -20.62 -3.43 2.34
N GLY A 537 -19.55 -4.17 2.60
CA GLY A 537 -18.20 -3.61 2.55
C GLY A 537 -17.66 -3.40 1.13
N VAL A 538 -18.08 -4.23 0.15
CA VAL A 538 -17.79 -3.94 -1.28
C VAL A 538 -18.49 -2.64 -1.69
N SER A 539 -19.75 -2.44 -1.29
CA SER A 539 -20.49 -1.21 -1.57
C SER A 539 -19.84 0.01 -0.93
N LEU A 540 -19.47 -0.07 0.36
CA LEU A 540 -18.78 1.00 1.10
C LEU A 540 -17.45 1.36 0.43
N GLY A 541 -16.65 0.35 0.05
CA GLY A 541 -15.41 0.57 -0.67
C GLY A 541 -15.61 1.33 -1.97
N LEU A 542 -16.56 0.89 -2.81
CA LEU A 542 -16.82 1.51 -4.11
C LEU A 542 -17.29 2.96 -3.95
N GLU A 543 -18.22 3.22 -3.03
CA GLU A 543 -18.71 4.56 -2.69
C GLU A 543 -17.57 5.48 -2.22
N SER A 544 -16.69 4.96 -1.35
CA SER A 544 -15.58 5.71 -0.75
C SER A 544 -14.57 6.30 -1.74
N THR A 545 -14.57 5.84 -3.00
CA THR A 545 -13.72 6.40 -4.07
C THR A 545 -14.14 7.80 -4.52
N ALA A 546 -15.41 8.19 -4.33
CA ALA A 546 -15.97 9.43 -4.88
C ALA A 546 -15.38 10.70 -4.26
N LEU A 547 -15.41 10.82 -2.92
CA LEU A 547 -14.91 12.02 -2.23
C LEU A 547 -13.40 12.27 -2.42
N PRO A 548 -12.50 11.27 -2.30
CA PRO A 548 -11.07 11.44 -2.57
C PRO A 548 -10.79 11.93 -4.00
N VAL A 549 -11.50 11.41 -4.99
CA VAL A 549 -11.33 11.80 -6.41
C VAL A 549 -11.83 13.22 -6.67
N LEU A 550 -12.99 13.59 -6.14
CA LEU A 550 -13.49 14.98 -6.23
C LEU A 550 -12.49 15.98 -5.61
N VAL A 551 -11.89 15.61 -4.48
CA VAL A 551 -10.87 16.43 -3.80
C VAL A 551 -9.58 16.53 -4.63
N ILE A 552 -9.09 15.45 -5.26
CA ILE A 552 -7.98 15.52 -6.22
C ILE A 552 -8.33 16.46 -7.38
N SER A 553 -9.49 16.28 -8.01
CA SER A 553 -9.88 17.07 -9.19
C SER A 553 -9.92 18.56 -8.89
N VAL A 554 -10.53 18.95 -7.76
CA VAL A 554 -10.53 20.35 -7.30
C VAL A 554 -9.12 20.83 -6.97
N SER A 555 -8.28 20.01 -6.35
CA SER A 555 -6.90 20.34 -5.99
C SER A 555 -6.03 20.61 -7.22
N ILE A 556 -6.01 19.68 -8.20
CA ILE A 556 -5.27 19.81 -9.46
C ILE A 556 -5.71 21.05 -10.23
N ILE A 557 -7.02 21.22 -10.44
CA ILE A 557 -7.56 22.34 -11.22
C ILE A 557 -7.22 23.67 -10.54
N SER A 558 -7.42 23.78 -9.23
CA SER A 558 -7.16 25.01 -8.47
C SER A 558 -5.67 25.35 -8.44
N ALA A 559 -4.80 24.37 -8.18
CA ALA A 559 -3.34 24.56 -8.17
C ALA A 559 -2.79 24.89 -9.57
N PHE A 560 -3.35 24.31 -10.63
CA PHE A 560 -2.98 24.64 -12.00
C PHE A 560 -3.31 26.10 -12.36
N TRP A 561 -4.57 26.51 -12.18
CA TRP A 561 -4.98 27.88 -12.52
C TRP A 561 -4.29 28.94 -11.65
N LEU A 562 -4.05 28.64 -10.37
CA LEU A 562 -3.30 29.51 -9.46
C LEU A 562 -1.79 29.56 -9.77
N GLY A 563 -1.22 28.46 -10.27
CA GLY A 563 0.12 28.44 -10.85
C GLY A 563 0.22 29.33 -12.09
N GLN A 564 -0.82 29.40 -12.93
CA GLN A 564 -0.84 30.30 -14.09
C GLN A 564 -0.92 31.78 -13.72
N THR A 565 -1.52 32.16 -12.59
CA THR A 565 -1.50 33.56 -12.12
C THR A 565 -0.18 33.98 -11.45
N SER A 566 0.83 33.09 -11.37
CA SER A 566 2.16 33.41 -10.83
C SER A 566 2.86 34.60 -11.50
N GLY A 567 2.54 34.89 -12.76
CA GLY A 567 3.19 35.93 -13.57
C GLY A 567 4.40 35.42 -14.37
N LEU A 568 4.75 34.14 -14.27
CA LEU A 568 5.80 33.52 -15.08
C LEU A 568 5.28 33.19 -16.49
N VAL A 569 5.93 33.77 -17.50
CA VAL A 569 5.57 33.66 -18.92
C VAL A 569 6.73 33.13 -19.78
N ASP A 570 6.37 32.46 -20.88
CA ASP A 570 7.28 31.99 -21.93
C ASP A 570 7.68 33.13 -22.88
N GLU A 571 8.58 32.87 -23.85
CA GLU A 571 8.99 33.80 -24.92
C GLU A 571 7.82 34.40 -25.71
N SER A 572 6.74 33.62 -25.85
CA SER A 572 5.47 33.97 -26.50
C SER A 572 4.56 34.87 -25.66
N GLY A 573 4.93 35.13 -24.39
CA GLY A 573 4.07 35.79 -23.40
C GLY A 573 3.01 34.87 -22.76
N THR A 574 2.99 33.56 -23.06
CA THR A 574 1.99 32.65 -22.47
C THR A 574 2.34 32.27 -21.02
N PRO A 575 1.39 32.36 -20.07
CA PRO A 575 1.58 31.86 -18.71
C PRO A 575 1.97 30.38 -18.69
N THR A 576 3.03 30.06 -17.94
CA THR A 576 3.66 28.73 -17.94
C THR A 576 3.74 28.10 -16.54
N GLY A 577 3.44 28.86 -15.48
CA GLY A 577 3.54 28.40 -14.08
C GLY A 577 2.55 27.31 -13.65
N GLY A 578 1.54 26.96 -14.46
CA GLY A 578 0.45 26.06 -14.08
C GLY A 578 0.88 24.65 -13.67
N LEU A 579 1.70 23.96 -14.47
CA LEU A 579 2.17 22.59 -14.16
C LEU A 579 3.11 22.57 -12.95
N PHE A 580 3.92 23.62 -12.77
CA PHE A 580 4.72 23.75 -11.54
C PHE A 580 3.83 24.04 -10.33
N GLY A 581 2.71 24.76 -10.51
CA GLY A 581 1.68 24.93 -9.47
C GLY A 581 1.14 23.59 -8.94
N THR A 582 0.88 22.61 -9.81
CA THR A 582 0.46 21.26 -9.37
C THR A 582 1.60 20.50 -8.69
N ALA A 583 2.86 20.65 -9.13
CA ALA A 583 4.02 20.10 -8.41
C ALA A 583 4.20 20.71 -7.02
N VAL A 584 4.00 22.03 -6.88
CA VAL A 584 4.05 22.74 -5.59
C VAL A 584 2.88 22.33 -4.68
N ALA A 585 1.68 22.07 -5.22
CA ALA A 585 0.58 21.48 -4.45
C ALA A 585 0.89 20.04 -4.00
N THR A 586 1.54 19.24 -4.84
CA THR A 586 2.02 17.89 -4.47
C THR A 586 3.01 17.98 -3.29
N MET A 587 4.01 18.87 -3.39
CA MET A 587 4.94 19.15 -2.28
C MET A 587 4.23 19.72 -1.03
N GLY A 588 3.15 20.50 -1.21
CA GLY A 588 2.30 20.97 -0.12
C GLY A 588 1.67 19.83 0.64
N MET A 589 1.03 18.89 -0.06
CA MET A 589 0.47 17.66 0.52
C MET A 589 1.55 16.86 1.28
N LEU A 590 2.72 16.69 0.65
CA LEU A 590 3.87 15.94 1.17
C LEU A 590 4.65 16.62 2.30
N SER A 591 4.40 17.90 2.60
CA SER A 591 5.10 18.66 3.67
C SER A 591 4.85 18.17 5.11
N THR A 592 4.03 17.11 5.27
CA THR A 592 3.75 16.43 6.54
C THR A 592 3.97 14.91 6.47
N ALA A 593 4.58 14.41 5.39
CA ALA A 593 4.66 12.98 5.08
C ALA A 593 5.39 12.17 6.17
N ALA A 594 6.47 12.69 6.77
CA ALA A 594 7.16 12.00 7.86
C ALA A 594 6.28 11.81 9.11
N TYR A 595 5.34 12.71 9.40
CA TYR A 595 4.37 12.51 10.49
C TYR A 595 3.26 11.52 10.12
N ILE A 596 2.84 11.49 8.85
CA ILE A 596 1.83 10.51 8.40
C ILE A 596 2.42 9.10 8.42
N LEU A 597 3.63 8.91 7.89
CA LEU A 597 4.42 7.67 8.00
C LEU A 597 4.73 7.28 9.47
N THR A 598 4.82 8.25 10.39
CA THR A 598 4.89 7.96 11.83
C THR A 598 3.63 7.26 12.34
N MET A 599 2.45 7.69 11.88
CA MET A 599 1.17 7.09 12.25
C MET A 599 0.93 5.74 11.56
N ASP A 600 1.46 5.54 10.35
CA ASP A 600 1.48 4.24 9.66
C ASP A 600 2.28 3.21 10.46
N MET A 601 3.56 3.51 10.70
CA MET A 601 4.49 2.63 11.43
C MET A 601 4.11 2.40 12.89
N PHE A 602 3.29 3.27 13.49
CA PHE A 602 2.68 3.05 14.80
C PHE A 602 1.76 1.81 14.80
N GLY A 603 1.00 1.59 13.72
CA GLY A 603 -0.04 0.56 13.64
C GLY A 603 0.51 -0.86 13.82
N PRO A 604 1.38 -1.36 12.91
CA PRO A 604 1.99 -2.68 13.05
C PRO A 604 2.75 -2.87 14.36
N ILE A 605 3.35 -1.82 14.93
CA ILE A 605 4.04 -1.92 16.23
C ILE A 605 3.06 -2.14 17.39
N ALA A 606 1.83 -1.63 17.30
CA ALA A 606 0.77 -1.84 18.30
C ALA A 606 0.08 -3.21 18.13
N ASP A 607 -0.24 -3.56 16.89
CA ASP A 607 -0.79 -4.83 16.41
C ASP A 607 0.07 -6.01 16.94
N ASN A 608 1.36 -5.99 16.59
CA ASN A 608 2.35 -6.98 16.98
C ASN A 608 2.62 -7.00 18.51
N ALA A 609 2.35 -5.89 19.21
CA ALA A 609 2.41 -5.84 20.66
C ALA A 609 1.21 -6.52 21.32
N GLY A 610 0.03 -6.50 20.69
CA GLY A 610 -1.14 -7.29 21.09
C GLY A 610 -0.88 -8.78 20.96
N GLY A 611 -0.32 -9.23 19.83
CA GLY A 611 0.06 -10.63 19.64
C GLY A 611 1.05 -11.14 20.69
N ILE A 612 2.07 -10.35 21.03
CA ILE A 612 3.00 -10.68 22.13
C ILE A 612 2.28 -10.75 23.49
N VAL A 613 1.32 -9.87 23.77
CA VAL A 613 0.54 -9.85 25.02
C VAL A 613 -0.31 -11.12 25.17
N GLU A 614 -0.96 -11.57 24.10
CA GLU A 614 -1.79 -12.79 24.11
C GLU A 614 -0.94 -14.06 24.15
N MET A 615 0.06 -14.17 23.28
CA MET A 615 0.96 -15.34 23.23
C MET A 615 1.76 -15.55 24.53
N SER A 616 1.99 -14.47 25.30
CA SER A 616 2.61 -14.53 26.65
C SER A 616 1.59 -14.54 27.80
N GLN A 617 0.31 -14.82 27.51
CA GLN A 617 -0.78 -15.06 28.46
C GLN A 617 -0.87 -14.00 29.57
N GLN A 618 -0.80 -12.74 29.18
CA GLN A 618 -0.93 -11.60 30.09
C GLN A 618 -2.41 -11.37 30.51
N PRO A 619 -2.67 -10.56 31.55
CA PRO A 619 -4.04 -10.20 31.93
C PRO A 619 -4.81 -9.53 30.79
N GLU A 620 -6.09 -9.86 30.65
CA GLU A 620 -7.00 -9.39 29.60
C GLU A 620 -7.04 -7.85 29.47
N SER A 621 -6.93 -7.11 30.57
CA SER A 621 -6.84 -5.64 30.57
C SER A 621 -5.59 -5.05 29.90
N VAL A 622 -4.58 -5.88 29.62
CA VAL A 622 -3.44 -5.51 28.77
C VAL A 622 -3.77 -5.71 27.30
N ARG A 623 -4.54 -6.77 26.95
CA ARG A 623 -5.05 -6.99 25.59
C ARG A 623 -6.07 -5.93 25.20
N GLU A 624 -6.97 -5.52 26.11
CA GLU A 624 -7.88 -4.38 25.90
C GLU A 624 -7.13 -3.09 25.50
N ILE A 625 -5.97 -2.83 26.12
CA ILE A 625 -5.13 -1.67 25.80
C ILE A 625 -4.51 -1.81 24.40
N THR A 626 -4.06 -3.00 24.00
CA THR A 626 -3.49 -3.22 22.66
C THR A 626 -4.57 -3.24 21.57
N ASP A 627 -5.74 -3.86 21.80
CA ASP A 627 -6.88 -3.88 20.86
C ASP A 627 -7.32 -2.44 20.50
N VAL A 628 -7.31 -1.52 21.48
CA VAL A 628 -7.62 -0.09 21.26
C VAL A 628 -6.50 0.65 20.52
N LEU A 629 -5.23 0.26 20.69
CA LEU A 629 -4.12 0.85 19.93
C LEU A 629 -4.07 0.32 18.49
N ASP A 630 -4.37 -0.96 18.29
CA ASP A 630 -4.45 -1.64 17.00
C ASP A 630 -5.61 -1.11 16.14
N ALA A 631 -6.84 -0.99 16.66
CA ALA A 631 -7.95 -0.40 15.90
C ALA A 631 -7.68 1.06 15.45
N VAL A 632 -6.90 1.81 16.24
CA VAL A 632 -6.37 3.12 15.81
C VAL A 632 -5.28 2.94 14.75
N GLY A 633 -4.39 1.97 14.91
CA GLY A 633 -3.43 1.51 13.91
C GLY A 633 -4.07 1.19 12.56
N ASN A 634 -5.15 0.42 12.51
CA ASN A 634 -5.80 0.04 11.24
C ASN A 634 -6.48 1.25 10.57
N THR A 635 -6.91 2.23 11.37
CA THR A 635 -7.34 3.55 10.90
C THR A 635 -6.16 4.37 10.33
N THR A 636 -4.97 4.35 10.95
CA THR A 636 -3.80 5.13 10.49
C THR A 636 -3.06 4.47 9.31
N LYS A 637 -3.02 3.13 9.26
CA LYS A 637 -2.60 2.33 8.11
C LYS A 637 -3.44 2.71 6.86
N ALA A 638 -4.77 2.68 6.99
CA ALA A 638 -5.68 3.05 5.90
C ALA A 638 -5.58 4.54 5.51
N THR A 639 -5.39 5.42 6.50
CA THR A 639 -5.15 6.86 6.29
C THR A 639 -3.89 7.11 5.45
N THR A 640 -2.77 6.44 5.78
CA THR A 640 -1.48 6.69 5.12
C THR A 640 -1.46 6.17 3.69
N LYS A 641 -2.05 4.99 3.43
CA LYS A 641 -2.27 4.51 2.06
C LYS A 641 -3.14 5.48 1.26
N GLY A 642 -4.26 5.96 1.82
CA GLY A 642 -5.12 6.94 1.18
C GLY A 642 -4.35 8.21 0.80
N PHE A 643 -3.51 8.71 1.71
CA PHE A 643 -2.61 9.83 1.47
C PHE A 643 -1.60 9.56 0.35
N ALA A 644 -0.90 8.41 0.35
CA ALA A 644 0.05 8.05 -0.70
C ALA A 644 -0.60 7.88 -2.08
N ILE A 645 -1.82 7.31 -2.14
CA ILE A 645 -2.60 7.21 -3.38
C ILE A 645 -3.00 8.63 -3.87
N GLY A 646 -3.34 9.54 -2.95
CA GLY A 646 -3.64 10.93 -3.27
C GLY A 646 -2.43 11.73 -3.77
N SER A 647 -1.25 11.55 -3.17
CA SER A 647 -0.02 12.21 -3.63
C SER A 647 0.45 11.66 -4.97
N ALA A 648 0.41 10.33 -5.17
CA ALA A 648 0.62 9.68 -6.46
C ALA A 648 -0.37 10.16 -7.54
N ALA A 649 -1.62 10.47 -7.17
CA ALA A 649 -2.60 11.04 -8.08
C ALA A 649 -2.22 12.46 -8.54
N LEU A 650 -1.76 13.33 -7.63
CA LEU A 650 -1.21 14.65 -7.99
C LEU A 650 0.08 14.51 -8.83
N ALA A 651 0.93 13.53 -8.49
CA ALA A 651 2.19 13.24 -9.17
C ALA A 651 2.03 12.64 -10.59
N SER A 652 0.88 12.02 -10.89
CA SER A 652 0.61 11.30 -12.15
C SER A 652 0.85 12.16 -13.40
N PHE A 653 0.35 13.40 -13.41
CA PHE A 653 0.55 14.35 -14.49
C PHE A 653 2.02 14.81 -14.62
N LEU A 654 2.78 14.79 -13.52
CA LEU A 654 4.18 15.22 -13.50
C LEU A 654 5.07 14.18 -14.19
N LEU A 655 4.88 12.89 -13.84
CA LEU A 655 5.54 11.76 -14.49
C LEU A 655 5.12 11.63 -15.97
N PHE A 656 3.85 11.87 -16.29
CA PHE A 656 3.37 11.90 -17.67
C PHE A 656 4.03 13.02 -18.48
N SER A 657 4.11 14.25 -17.95
CA SER A 657 4.83 15.34 -18.62
C SER A 657 6.29 14.99 -18.86
N ALA A 658 7.00 14.50 -17.85
CA ALA A 658 8.41 14.11 -17.97
C ALA A 658 8.64 13.03 -19.04
N TYR A 659 7.74 12.04 -19.15
CA TYR A 659 7.77 11.05 -20.23
C TYR A 659 7.56 11.70 -21.61
N MET A 660 6.60 12.62 -21.74
CA MET A 660 6.33 13.31 -23.01
C MET A 660 7.46 14.26 -23.43
N ASP A 661 8.08 14.99 -22.48
CA ASP A 661 9.25 15.84 -22.72
C ASP A 661 10.47 15.01 -23.16
N GLU A 662 10.73 13.84 -22.55
CA GLU A 662 11.78 12.89 -22.98
C GLU A 662 11.49 12.32 -24.38
N VAL A 663 10.26 11.86 -24.66
CA VAL A 663 9.89 11.36 -26.01
C VAL A 663 10.07 12.46 -27.07
N SER A 664 9.71 13.70 -26.76
CA SER A 664 9.92 14.87 -27.63
C SER A 664 11.41 15.07 -27.95
N ALA A 665 12.28 15.03 -26.94
CA ALA A 665 13.74 15.18 -27.11
C ALA A 665 14.37 14.09 -28.01
N PHE A 666 13.83 12.86 -27.99
CA PHE A 666 14.31 11.74 -28.82
C PHE A 666 13.62 11.60 -30.17
N ALA A 667 12.46 12.24 -30.38
CA ALA A 667 11.80 12.29 -31.69
C ALA A 667 12.52 13.20 -32.69
N HIS A 668 13.34 14.14 -32.22
CA HIS A 668 13.90 15.28 -32.97
C HIS A 668 12.85 16.22 -33.60
N GLU A 669 11.56 15.99 -33.33
CA GLU A 669 10.47 16.93 -33.59
C GLU A 669 10.38 17.91 -32.41
N PRO A 670 10.80 19.18 -32.56
CA PRO A 670 10.71 20.18 -31.50
C PRO A 670 9.24 20.55 -31.18
N PHE A 671 9.03 21.44 -30.22
CA PHE A 671 7.75 22.10 -29.93
C PHE A 671 7.28 23.04 -31.08
N LYS A 672 7.18 22.51 -32.31
CA LYS A 672 6.66 23.22 -33.49
C LYS A 672 5.15 23.10 -33.55
N GLN A 673 4.51 24.00 -32.83
CA GLN A 673 3.10 24.33 -33.01
C GLN A 673 2.92 25.08 -34.34
N GLU A 674 2.90 24.35 -35.47
CA GLU A 674 2.56 24.93 -36.78
C GLU A 674 1.25 24.32 -37.31
N SER A 675 0.16 25.04 -37.11
CA SER A 675 -1.16 24.74 -37.71
C SER A 675 -1.97 26.02 -37.81
N ARG A 676 -2.24 26.46 -39.04
CA ARG A 676 -2.96 27.71 -39.33
C ARG A 676 -4.40 27.66 -38.80
N GLY A 677 -4.79 28.69 -38.03
CA GLY A 677 -6.16 29.20 -37.95
C GLY A 677 -7.20 28.31 -37.25
N ALA A 678 -7.27 28.38 -35.92
CA ALA A 678 -8.47 28.08 -35.15
C ALA A 678 -8.52 28.98 -33.91
N GLU A 679 -9.71 29.22 -33.35
CA GLU A 679 -9.97 30.36 -32.46
C GLU A 679 -9.30 30.30 -31.06
N TRP A 680 -9.04 31.51 -30.54
CA TRP A 680 -8.37 31.90 -29.28
C TRP A 680 -8.80 31.22 -27.97
N ARG A 681 -9.82 30.36 -27.97
CA ARG A 681 -10.29 29.63 -26.77
C ARG A 681 -9.75 28.21 -26.64
N THR A 682 -9.13 27.63 -27.67
CA THR A 682 -8.57 26.26 -27.60
C THR A 682 -7.05 26.21 -27.43
N GLU A 683 -6.39 27.35 -27.23
CA GLU A 683 -4.94 27.45 -27.31
C GLU A 683 -4.20 26.94 -26.06
N VAL A 684 -4.76 27.20 -24.86
CA VAL A 684 -4.15 26.84 -23.57
C VAL A 684 -3.88 25.33 -23.43
N LEU A 685 -4.72 24.47 -24.03
CA LEU A 685 -4.49 23.01 -24.05
C LEU A 685 -3.58 22.54 -25.20
N ARG A 686 -3.38 23.35 -26.25
CA ARG A 686 -2.56 22.99 -27.43
C ARG A 686 -1.08 23.32 -27.22
N VAL A 687 -0.78 24.42 -26.54
CA VAL A 687 0.61 24.87 -26.27
C VAL A 687 1.34 23.96 -25.27
N LEU A 688 0.61 23.33 -24.35
CA LEU A 688 1.21 22.53 -23.25
C LEU A 688 1.85 21.20 -23.72
N PHE A 689 1.32 20.58 -24.77
CA PHE A 689 1.69 19.21 -25.17
C PHE A 689 2.26 19.14 -26.60
N GLY A 690 3.59 19.20 -26.69
CA GLY A 690 4.30 18.61 -27.83
C GLY A 690 3.96 17.12 -27.92
N ILE A 691 3.70 16.63 -29.14
CA ILE A 691 3.09 15.31 -29.40
C ILE A 691 1.71 15.17 -28.70
N LYS A 692 0.65 15.68 -29.34
CA LYS A 692 -0.73 15.47 -28.89
C LYS A 692 -1.05 13.98 -28.73
N VAL A 693 -1.28 13.54 -27.49
CA VAL A 693 -1.86 12.24 -27.13
C VAL A 693 -3.36 12.35 -27.30
N ASP A 694 -3.84 12.18 -28.53
CA ASP A 694 -5.24 12.32 -28.86
C ASP A 694 -6.00 11.01 -28.61
N ILE A 695 -6.87 11.00 -27.59
CA ILE A 695 -7.67 9.84 -27.19
C ILE A 695 -8.70 9.48 -28.29
N ALA A 696 -9.01 10.39 -29.22
CA ALA A 696 -9.85 10.08 -30.38
C ALA A 696 -9.17 9.16 -31.42
N ILE A 697 -7.86 8.93 -31.34
CA ILE A 697 -7.14 7.96 -32.19
C ILE A 697 -7.42 6.55 -31.66
N PRO A 698 -7.99 5.62 -32.47
CA PRO A 698 -8.39 4.30 -32.00
C PRO A 698 -7.29 3.50 -31.30
N GLU A 699 -6.05 3.54 -31.82
CA GLU A 699 -4.90 2.86 -31.22
C GLU A 699 -4.52 3.44 -29.86
N VAL A 700 -4.68 4.76 -29.66
CA VAL A 700 -4.40 5.46 -28.40
C VAL A 700 -5.50 5.16 -27.38
N PHE A 701 -6.77 5.11 -27.81
CA PHE A 701 -7.88 4.64 -26.98
C PHE A 701 -7.73 3.15 -26.59
N VAL A 702 -7.31 2.29 -27.52
CA VAL A 702 -6.93 0.90 -27.24
C VAL A 702 -5.76 0.86 -26.27
N GLY A 703 -4.80 1.78 -26.35
CA GLY A 703 -3.78 2.01 -25.32
C GLY A 703 -4.37 2.31 -23.94
N GLY A 704 -5.41 3.14 -23.86
CA GLY A 704 -6.12 3.44 -22.61
C GLY A 704 -6.91 2.24 -22.04
N LEU A 705 -7.60 1.47 -22.88
CA LEU A 705 -8.24 0.20 -22.47
C LEU A 705 -7.19 -0.83 -22.05
N LEU A 706 -6.08 -0.89 -22.79
CA LEU A 706 -4.82 -1.51 -22.42
C LEU A 706 -4.01 -0.65 -21.43
N GLY A 707 -4.69 0.09 -20.56
CA GLY A 707 -4.16 0.72 -19.35
C GLY A 707 -5.02 0.30 -18.17
N SER A 708 -6.33 0.55 -18.25
CA SER A 708 -7.32 0.10 -17.26
C SER A 708 -7.32 -1.42 -17.05
N MET A 709 -7.24 -2.22 -18.12
CA MET A 709 -7.37 -3.68 -18.03
C MET A 709 -6.33 -4.32 -17.11
N LEU A 710 -5.09 -3.81 -17.04
CA LEU A 710 -4.09 -4.38 -16.13
C LEU A 710 -4.60 -4.38 -14.72
N ILE A 711 -5.10 -3.24 -14.23
CA ILE A 711 -5.26 -3.02 -12.80
C ILE A 711 -6.15 -4.11 -12.20
N PHE A 712 -7.19 -4.51 -12.93
CA PHE A 712 -8.02 -5.67 -12.63
C PHE A 712 -7.29 -7.02 -12.70
N VAL A 713 -6.36 -7.23 -13.64
CA VAL A 713 -5.57 -8.47 -13.76
C VAL A 713 -4.45 -8.58 -12.73
N PHE A 714 -3.70 -7.50 -12.47
CA PHE A 714 -2.74 -7.40 -11.36
C PHE A 714 -3.45 -7.68 -10.03
N SER A 715 -4.62 -7.09 -9.81
CA SER A 715 -5.48 -7.41 -8.67
C SER A 715 -5.93 -8.86 -8.64
N ALA A 716 -6.48 -9.41 -9.73
CA ALA A 716 -6.86 -10.81 -9.78
C ALA A 716 -5.68 -11.75 -9.48
N TRP A 717 -4.47 -11.44 -9.95
CA TRP A 717 -3.27 -12.26 -9.75
C TRP A 717 -2.75 -12.20 -8.32
N ALA A 718 -2.61 -11.01 -7.74
CA ALA A 718 -2.17 -10.85 -6.35
C ALA A 718 -3.21 -11.39 -5.34
N CYS A 719 -4.51 -11.12 -5.54
CA CYS A 719 -5.57 -11.71 -4.72
C CYS A 719 -5.59 -13.26 -4.81
N SER A 720 -5.25 -13.82 -5.98
CA SER A 720 -5.14 -15.26 -6.17
C SER A 720 -3.87 -15.87 -5.55
N ALA A 721 -2.77 -15.12 -5.51
CA ALA A 721 -1.53 -15.51 -4.84
C ALA A 721 -1.71 -15.62 -3.31
N VAL A 722 -2.32 -14.59 -2.71
CA VAL A 722 -2.74 -14.63 -1.29
C VAL A 722 -3.70 -15.81 -1.08
N GLY A 723 -4.70 -15.97 -1.95
CA GLY A 723 -5.72 -17.01 -1.82
C GLY A 723 -5.18 -18.45 -1.88
N ARG A 724 -4.20 -18.74 -2.75
CA ARG A 724 -3.52 -20.05 -2.79
C ARG A 724 -2.69 -20.27 -1.53
N THR A 725 -1.87 -19.29 -1.17
CA THR A 725 -0.94 -19.40 -0.04
C THR A 725 -1.70 -19.58 1.29
N ALA A 726 -2.78 -18.82 1.49
CA ALA A 726 -3.66 -18.95 2.65
C ALA A 726 -4.29 -20.36 2.74
N GLN A 727 -4.65 -20.96 1.59
CA GLN A 727 -5.19 -22.33 1.57
C GLN A 727 -4.15 -23.38 2.00
N GLU A 728 -2.87 -23.19 1.69
CA GLU A 728 -1.78 -24.04 2.20
C GLU A 728 -1.62 -23.89 3.72
N VAL A 729 -1.68 -22.66 4.25
CA VAL A 729 -1.64 -22.39 5.71
C VAL A 729 -2.85 -23.00 6.43
N VAL A 730 -4.08 -22.75 5.97
CA VAL A 730 -5.32 -23.32 6.53
C VAL A 730 -5.23 -24.85 6.63
N ASN A 731 -4.72 -25.51 5.59
CA ASN A 731 -4.57 -26.96 5.58
C ASN A 731 -3.50 -27.44 6.59
N GLU A 732 -2.38 -26.72 6.74
CA GLU A 732 -1.35 -27.04 7.73
C GLU A 732 -1.84 -26.82 9.18
N VAL A 733 -2.56 -25.72 9.47
CA VAL A 733 -3.13 -25.45 10.80
C VAL A 733 -4.10 -26.55 11.19
N ARG A 734 -5.05 -26.90 10.30
CA ARG A 734 -5.97 -28.03 10.50
C ARG A 734 -5.24 -29.36 10.69
N ARG A 735 -4.19 -29.62 9.89
CA ARG A 735 -3.37 -30.83 9.99
C ARG A 735 -2.73 -30.96 11.37
N GLN A 736 -2.15 -29.89 11.90
CA GLN A 736 -1.56 -29.92 13.25
C GLN A 736 -2.62 -30.13 14.34
N PHE A 737 -3.78 -29.45 14.29
CA PHE A 737 -4.84 -29.68 15.28
C PHE A 737 -5.40 -31.12 15.25
N ILE A 738 -5.47 -31.75 14.09
CA ILE A 738 -5.95 -33.14 13.93
C ILE A 738 -4.89 -34.16 14.36
N GLU A 739 -3.63 -34.01 13.94
CA GLU A 739 -2.55 -34.96 14.27
C GLU A 739 -2.04 -34.81 15.71
N ARG A 740 -2.12 -33.61 16.29
CA ARG A 740 -1.49 -33.24 17.57
C ARG A 740 -2.53 -32.61 18.52
N PRO A 741 -3.58 -33.35 18.93
CA PRO A 741 -4.68 -32.80 19.74
C PRO A 741 -4.25 -32.27 21.11
N GLY A 742 -3.06 -32.65 21.61
CA GLY A 742 -2.46 -32.08 22.81
C GLY A 742 -2.20 -30.57 22.75
N ILE A 743 -2.20 -29.98 21.56
CA ILE A 743 -2.10 -28.53 21.34
C ILE A 743 -3.31 -27.80 21.94
N MET A 744 -4.54 -28.30 21.71
CA MET A 744 -5.77 -27.63 22.20
C MET A 744 -5.86 -27.58 23.72
N ASP A 745 -5.27 -28.59 24.37
CA ASP A 745 -5.14 -28.78 25.82
C ASP A 745 -3.93 -28.06 26.45
N TYR A 746 -3.13 -27.29 25.69
CA TYR A 746 -1.83 -26.71 26.10
C TYR A 746 -0.76 -27.73 26.56
N LYS A 747 -0.97 -29.04 26.34
CA LYS A 747 -0.03 -30.12 26.69
C LYS A 747 1.14 -30.21 25.71
N GLU A 748 0.98 -29.66 24.52
CA GLU A 748 1.94 -29.70 23.41
C GLU A 748 2.03 -28.34 22.72
N LYS A 749 3.23 -27.91 22.31
CA LYS A 749 3.42 -26.67 21.54
C LYS A 749 3.22 -26.91 20.04
N PRO A 750 2.51 -26.02 19.31
CA PRO A 750 2.42 -26.09 17.85
C PRO A 750 3.79 -25.93 17.16
N ASP A 751 3.89 -26.40 15.91
CA ASP A 751 5.05 -26.14 15.04
C ASP A 751 4.80 -24.88 14.20
N TYR A 752 5.23 -23.74 14.76
CA TYR A 752 5.25 -22.44 14.11
C TYR A 752 6.17 -22.38 12.87
N GLY A 753 7.30 -23.10 12.93
CA GLY A 753 8.33 -23.05 11.89
C GLY A 753 7.83 -23.59 10.55
N ARG A 754 6.92 -24.57 10.60
CA ARG A 754 6.25 -25.12 9.42
C ARG A 754 5.38 -24.09 8.70
N CYS A 755 4.55 -23.32 9.42
CA CYS A 755 3.74 -22.25 8.82
C CYS A 755 4.62 -21.15 8.22
N VAL A 756 5.62 -20.67 8.96
CA VAL A 756 6.61 -19.68 8.48
C VAL A 756 7.29 -20.15 7.18
N ALA A 757 7.69 -21.41 7.10
CA ALA A 757 8.33 -21.96 5.89
C ALA A 757 7.39 -22.04 4.67
N ILE A 758 6.09 -22.30 4.89
CA ILE A 758 5.07 -22.30 3.82
C ILE A 758 4.92 -20.88 3.26
N VAL A 759 4.55 -19.89 4.10
CA VAL A 759 4.35 -18.52 3.61
C VAL A 759 5.62 -17.90 3.02
N ALA A 760 6.79 -18.19 3.60
CA ALA A 760 8.09 -17.74 3.07
C ALA A 760 8.40 -18.28 1.68
N SER A 761 8.13 -19.56 1.42
CA SER A 761 8.50 -20.20 0.14
C SER A 761 7.44 -19.98 -0.95
N ALA A 762 6.19 -19.74 -0.58
CA ALA A 762 5.11 -19.40 -1.48
C ALA A 762 5.17 -17.93 -1.92
N SER A 763 5.29 -16.97 -1.00
CA SER A 763 5.24 -15.53 -1.35
C SER A 763 6.36 -15.13 -2.31
N LEU A 764 7.57 -15.67 -2.12
CA LEU A 764 8.72 -15.43 -3.00
C LEU A 764 8.55 -16.00 -4.41
N ARG A 765 7.73 -17.03 -4.59
CA ARG A 765 7.39 -17.60 -5.89
C ARG A 765 6.27 -16.82 -6.55
N GLU A 766 5.22 -16.53 -5.78
CA GLU A 766 4.01 -15.88 -6.26
C GLU A 766 4.21 -14.41 -6.61
N MET A 767 5.06 -13.66 -5.89
CA MET A 767 5.37 -12.25 -6.18
C MET A 767 5.98 -12.03 -7.58
N ILE A 768 6.64 -13.05 -8.14
CA ILE A 768 7.33 -12.94 -9.44
C ILE A 768 6.31 -12.67 -10.55
N LYS A 769 5.14 -13.32 -10.50
CA LYS A 769 4.16 -13.25 -11.60
C LYS A 769 3.53 -11.84 -11.75
N PRO A 770 2.95 -11.19 -10.72
CA PRO A 770 2.44 -9.82 -10.82
C PRO A 770 3.54 -8.74 -10.84
N GLY A 771 4.77 -9.02 -10.37
CA GLY A 771 5.89 -8.09 -10.54
C GLY A 771 6.45 -8.09 -11.98
N ALA A 772 6.65 -9.28 -12.57
CA ALA A 772 7.05 -9.41 -13.97
C ALA A 772 5.97 -8.92 -14.93
N LEU A 773 4.69 -9.12 -14.59
CA LEU A 773 3.54 -8.46 -15.23
C LEU A 773 3.85 -6.97 -15.38
N ALA A 774 3.92 -6.21 -14.29
CA ALA A 774 4.04 -4.74 -14.26
C ALA A 774 5.32 -4.13 -14.87
N ILE A 775 6.36 -4.92 -15.16
CA ILE A 775 7.59 -4.42 -15.80
C ILE A 775 7.55 -4.63 -17.32
N ILE A 776 6.87 -5.67 -17.79
CA ILE A 776 7.04 -6.17 -19.16
C ILE A 776 6.18 -5.43 -20.18
N SER A 777 4.98 -4.92 -19.86
CA SER A 777 4.08 -4.46 -20.92
C SER A 777 4.01 -2.98 -21.30
N PRO A 778 4.57 -1.97 -20.58
CA PRO A 778 4.90 -0.70 -21.25
C PRO A 778 5.89 -0.97 -22.39
N ILE A 779 6.82 -1.92 -22.17
CA ILE A 779 7.80 -2.37 -23.15
C ILE A 779 7.12 -3.13 -24.30
N VAL A 780 6.33 -4.18 -24.02
CA VAL A 780 5.64 -4.96 -25.07
C VAL A 780 4.65 -4.12 -25.88
N VAL A 781 3.78 -3.34 -25.22
CA VAL A 781 2.82 -2.46 -25.93
C VAL A 781 3.56 -1.40 -26.74
N GLY A 782 4.59 -0.77 -26.17
CA GLY A 782 5.43 0.20 -26.87
C GLY A 782 6.09 -0.37 -28.13
N PHE A 783 6.68 -1.57 -28.07
CA PHE A 783 7.27 -2.22 -29.24
C PHE A 783 6.22 -2.66 -30.27
N VAL A 784 5.10 -3.27 -29.85
CA VAL A 784 4.04 -3.71 -30.78
C VAL A 784 3.45 -2.51 -31.53
N PHE A 785 3.07 -1.43 -30.84
CA PHE A 785 2.50 -0.26 -31.50
C PHE A 785 3.54 0.61 -32.21
N ARG A 786 4.84 0.50 -31.90
CA ARG A 786 5.93 1.04 -32.74
C ARG A 786 6.06 0.28 -34.07
N ILE A 787 5.94 -1.05 -34.05
CA ILE A 787 5.96 -1.88 -35.27
C ILE A 787 4.72 -1.58 -36.12
N LEU A 788 3.53 -1.52 -35.53
CA LEU A 788 2.30 -1.11 -36.25
C LEU A 788 2.43 0.32 -36.81
N GLY A 789 2.96 1.26 -36.01
CA GLY A 789 3.21 2.64 -36.44
C GLY A 789 4.17 2.76 -37.63
N TYR A 790 5.17 1.89 -37.73
CA TYR A 790 6.04 1.82 -38.91
C TYR A 790 5.26 1.41 -40.17
N TYR A 791 4.36 0.43 -40.08
CA TYR A 791 3.51 0.01 -41.21
C TYR A 791 2.40 1.01 -41.56
N THR A 792 1.87 1.78 -40.60
CA THR A 792 0.81 2.78 -40.84
C THR A 792 1.32 4.18 -41.13
N GLY A 793 2.64 4.39 -41.23
CA GLY A 793 3.25 5.71 -41.46
C GLY A 793 3.20 6.66 -40.25
N GLN A 794 2.91 6.14 -39.05
CA GLN A 794 2.87 6.88 -37.78
C GLN A 794 4.07 6.49 -36.88
N PRO A 795 5.28 7.04 -37.09
CA PRO A 795 6.50 6.60 -36.38
C PRO A 795 6.45 6.77 -34.85
N LEU A 796 5.64 7.71 -34.36
CA LEU A 796 5.47 7.99 -32.92
C LEU A 796 4.30 7.23 -32.27
N LEU A 797 3.62 6.32 -32.99
CA LEU A 797 2.41 5.64 -32.50
C LEU A 797 2.65 4.89 -31.19
N GLY A 798 3.69 4.05 -31.12
CA GLY A 798 4.04 3.30 -29.91
C GLY A 798 4.24 4.18 -28.68
N ALA A 799 4.83 5.36 -28.84
CA ALA A 799 5.04 6.29 -27.73
C ALA A 799 3.72 6.92 -27.24
N LYS A 800 2.81 7.29 -28.15
CA LYS A 800 1.46 7.81 -27.82
C LYS A 800 0.59 6.74 -27.13
N VAL A 801 0.66 5.49 -27.59
CA VAL A 801 -0.11 4.38 -27.02
C VAL A 801 0.39 4.04 -25.62
N VAL A 802 1.70 4.05 -25.38
CA VAL A 802 2.27 3.91 -24.02
C VAL A 802 1.87 5.11 -23.14
N ALA A 803 1.82 6.33 -23.67
CA ALA A 803 1.36 7.50 -22.92
C ALA A 803 -0.07 7.32 -22.39
N ALA A 804 -0.99 6.85 -23.24
CA ALA A 804 -2.38 6.57 -22.85
C ALA A 804 -2.50 5.37 -21.89
N LEU A 805 -1.73 4.30 -22.12
CA LEU A 805 -1.62 3.15 -21.22
C LEU A 805 -1.23 3.59 -19.80
N LEU A 806 -0.21 4.45 -19.67
CA LEU A 806 0.25 4.96 -18.37
C LEU A 806 -0.84 5.81 -17.70
N MET A 807 -1.47 6.75 -18.41
CA MET A 807 -2.52 7.59 -17.84
C MET A 807 -3.73 6.78 -17.36
N PHE A 808 -4.26 5.88 -18.20
CA PHE A 808 -5.44 5.08 -17.85
C PHE A 808 -5.12 4.02 -16.79
N ALA A 809 -3.92 3.43 -16.80
CA ALA A 809 -3.47 2.53 -15.73
C ALA A 809 -3.38 3.28 -14.39
N THR A 810 -2.83 4.50 -14.37
CA THR A 810 -2.73 5.29 -13.13
C THR A 810 -4.10 5.72 -12.61
N VAL A 811 -4.99 6.27 -13.46
CA VAL A 811 -6.35 6.66 -13.05
C VAL A 811 -7.17 5.46 -12.54
N THR A 812 -7.12 4.33 -13.25
CA THR A 812 -7.79 3.09 -12.81
C THR A 812 -7.14 2.53 -11.54
N GLY A 813 -5.82 2.68 -11.41
CA GLY A 813 -5.02 2.26 -10.26
C GLY A 813 -5.36 3.05 -8.99
N ILE A 814 -5.56 4.36 -9.10
CA ILE A 814 -6.02 5.23 -8.00
C ILE A 814 -7.40 4.79 -7.51
N LEU A 815 -8.37 4.62 -8.42
CA LEU A 815 -9.71 4.16 -8.09
C LEU A 815 -9.71 2.78 -7.41
N MET A 816 -8.96 1.83 -7.98
CA MET A 816 -8.81 0.50 -7.43
C MET A 816 -8.14 0.54 -6.05
N ALA A 817 -7.01 1.23 -5.89
CA ALA A 817 -6.30 1.30 -4.62
C ALA A 817 -7.14 1.97 -3.52
N LEU A 818 -7.91 3.02 -3.83
CA LEU A 818 -8.86 3.63 -2.89
C LEU A 818 -9.97 2.66 -2.47
N PHE A 819 -10.64 2.01 -3.43
CA PHE A 819 -11.67 0.99 -3.18
C PHE A 819 -11.14 -0.11 -2.25
N LEU A 820 -10.01 -0.70 -2.62
CA LEU A 820 -9.38 -1.81 -1.92
C LEU A 820 -8.98 -1.42 -0.50
N ASN A 821 -8.24 -0.31 -0.35
CA ASN A 821 -7.73 0.20 0.92
C ASN A 821 -8.87 0.42 1.94
N THR A 822 -9.85 1.24 1.56
CA THR A 822 -10.92 1.65 2.46
C THR A 822 -11.85 0.49 2.81
N ALA A 823 -12.16 -0.40 1.87
CA ALA A 823 -13.01 -1.56 2.15
C ALA A 823 -12.40 -2.47 3.21
N GLY A 824 -11.11 -2.80 3.09
CA GLY A 824 -10.42 -3.64 4.08
C GLY A 824 -10.31 -2.98 5.46
N GLY A 825 -9.92 -1.70 5.51
CA GLY A 825 -9.87 -0.95 6.77
C GLY A 825 -11.25 -0.84 7.46
N ALA A 826 -12.33 -0.78 6.69
CA ALA A 826 -13.69 -0.80 7.21
C ALA A 826 -14.11 -2.16 7.77
N TRP A 827 -13.74 -3.28 7.11
CA TRP A 827 -14.05 -4.63 7.64
C TRP A 827 -13.29 -4.96 8.92
N ASP A 828 -12.00 -4.68 8.96
CA ASP A 828 -11.16 -4.94 10.12
C ASP A 828 -11.66 -4.15 11.34
N ASN A 829 -11.96 -2.85 11.18
CA ASN A 829 -12.58 -2.07 12.26
C ASN A 829 -14.04 -2.45 12.54
N ALA A 830 -14.79 -3.04 11.60
CA ALA A 830 -16.11 -3.63 11.88
C ALA A 830 -15.99 -4.93 12.71
N LYS A 831 -14.97 -5.76 12.46
CA LYS A 831 -14.57 -6.90 13.30
C LYS A 831 -14.19 -6.40 14.70
N LYS A 832 -13.19 -5.52 14.82
CA LYS A 832 -12.71 -4.97 16.11
C LYS A 832 -13.84 -4.27 16.89
N TYR A 833 -14.80 -3.62 16.22
CA TYR A 833 -15.99 -3.05 16.88
C TYR A 833 -16.92 -4.10 17.51
N ILE A 834 -17.17 -5.22 16.83
CA ILE A 834 -17.94 -6.34 17.40
C ILE A 834 -17.16 -6.97 18.57
N GLU A 835 -15.84 -7.04 18.44
CA GLU A 835 -14.94 -7.56 19.47
C GLU A 835 -14.96 -6.76 20.78
N THR A 836 -15.35 -5.47 20.77
CA THR A 836 -15.60 -4.69 22.01
C THR A 836 -16.89 -5.10 22.75
N GLY A 837 -17.55 -6.19 22.35
CA GLY A 837 -18.83 -6.65 22.92
C GLY A 837 -20.08 -6.14 22.20
N ALA A 838 -19.93 -5.32 21.16
CA ALA A 838 -21.07 -4.92 20.32
C ALA A 838 -21.63 -6.14 19.54
N LEU A 839 -22.92 -6.12 19.23
CA LEU A 839 -23.62 -7.13 18.41
C LEU A 839 -23.47 -8.61 18.83
N GLY A 840 -22.99 -8.87 20.05
CA GLY A 840 -22.83 -10.22 20.61
C GLY A 840 -21.40 -10.59 21.01
N GLY A 841 -20.39 -9.79 20.67
CA GLY A 841 -19.01 -10.01 21.11
C GLY A 841 -18.23 -11.10 20.35
N LYS A 842 -16.97 -11.33 20.79
CA LYS A 842 -16.06 -12.38 20.28
C LYS A 842 -16.77 -13.75 20.30
N GLY A 843 -16.68 -14.50 19.21
CA GLY A 843 -17.27 -15.85 19.04
C GLY A 843 -18.74 -15.89 18.58
N SER A 844 -19.45 -14.76 18.53
CA SER A 844 -20.83 -14.69 18.00
C SER A 844 -20.90 -14.95 16.48
N GLU A 845 -22.07 -15.29 15.95
CA GLU A 845 -22.24 -15.45 14.48
C GLU A 845 -22.02 -14.13 13.72
N ALA A 846 -22.32 -12.99 14.35
CA ALA A 846 -21.99 -11.66 13.80
C ALA A 846 -20.47 -11.43 13.76
N HIS A 847 -19.73 -11.88 14.78
CA HIS A 847 -18.26 -11.84 14.80
C HIS A 847 -17.66 -12.73 13.71
N LYS A 848 -18.13 -13.98 13.56
CA LYS A 848 -17.69 -14.88 12.47
C LYS A 848 -17.98 -14.30 11.09
N ALA A 849 -19.14 -13.67 10.90
CA ALA A 849 -19.48 -12.98 9.67
C ALA A 849 -18.54 -11.79 9.38
N ALA A 850 -18.16 -11.01 10.41
CA ALA A 850 -17.21 -9.91 10.29
C ALA A 850 -15.78 -10.38 9.98
N VAL A 851 -15.26 -11.39 10.68
CA VAL A 851 -13.97 -12.06 10.40
C VAL A 851 -13.92 -12.61 8.98
N THR A 852 -15.05 -13.12 8.46
CA THR A 852 -15.14 -13.56 7.04
C THR A 852 -15.05 -12.39 6.06
N GLY A 853 -15.55 -11.21 6.42
CA GLY A 853 -15.42 -10.00 5.60
C GLY A 853 -13.97 -9.51 5.54
N ASP A 854 -13.36 -9.37 6.72
CA ASP A 854 -11.95 -9.01 6.89
C ASP A 854 -11.03 -9.94 6.07
N THR A 855 -11.05 -11.24 6.36
CA THR A 855 -10.24 -12.24 5.63
C THR A 855 -10.57 -12.36 4.12
N SER A 856 -11.73 -11.89 3.65
CA SER A 856 -12.05 -11.87 2.21
C SER A 856 -11.35 -10.73 1.45
N ILE A 857 -11.18 -9.56 2.07
CA ILE A 857 -10.61 -8.36 1.46
C ILE A 857 -9.28 -7.91 2.12
N GLN A 858 -8.76 -8.62 3.11
CA GLN A 858 -7.31 -8.63 3.39
C GLN A 858 -6.49 -9.05 2.15
N ARG A 859 -7.03 -9.96 1.32
CA ARG A 859 -6.51 -10.30 -0.02
C ARG A 859 -6.34 -9.09 -0.94
N HIS A 860 -7.06 -8.01 -0.65
CA HIS A 860 -7.36 -6.91 -1.55
C HIS A 860 -6.80 -5.58 -1.02
N SER A 861 -6.83 -5.28 0.27
CA SER A 861 -6.46 -3.95 0.81
C SER A 861 -4.97 -3.74 1.11
N TRP A 862 -4.16 -4.79 1.20
CA TRP A 862 -2.77 -4.71 1.71
C TRP A 862 -1.67 -4.85 0.64
N SER A 863 -1.93 -5.57 -0.46
CA SER A 863 -0.93 -5.83 -1.52
C SER A 863 -0.86 -4.78 -2.64
N PHE A 864 -1.48 -3.60 -2.45
CA PHE A 864 -1.82 -2.69 -3.56
C PHE A 864 -1.49 -1.23 -3.31
N ASN A 865 -0.36 -0.80 -3.87
CA ASN A 865 -0.24 0.50 -4.53
C ASN A 865 -0.13 0.26 -6.06
N PRO A 866 -0.56 1.21 -6.92
CA PRO A 866 -0.69 0.95 -8.36
C PRO A 866 0.67 0.94 -9.09
N CYS A 867 1.02 -0.18 -9.73
CA CYS A 867 2.27 -0.34 -10.50
C CYS A 867 1.99 -0.95 -11.91
N PRO A 868 2.44 -0.37 -13.06
CA PRO A 868 1.73 -0.54 -14.34
C PRO A 868 2.29 -1.47 -15.46
N TYR A 869 1.49 -2.49 -15.84
CA TYR A 869 1.32 -3.16 -17.16
C TYR A 869 2.26 -4.36 -17.47
N LYS A 870 1.92 -5.62 -17.85
CA LYS A 870 0.71 -6.48 -18.10
C LYS A 870 1.13 -7.89 -18.66
N ASP A 871 0.16 -8.70 -19.11
CA ASP A 871 0.16 -10.17 -19.33
C ASP A 871 0.87 -10.79 -20.56
N ALA A 872 1.10 -12.11 -20.45
CA ALA A 872 0.89 -13.08 -21.54
C ALA A 872 0.38 -14.46 -21.02
N GLY A 873 -0.41 -15.17 -21.84
CA GLY A 873 -0.65 -16.62 -21.73
C GLY A 873 0.40 -17.42 -22.54
N ASN A 874 0.31 -18.75 -22.69
CA ASN A 874 -0.79 -19.68 -22.39
C ASN A 874 -0.24 -21.10 -22.10
N ASP A 875 -1.13 -22.10 -22.12
CA ASP A 875 -0.89 -23.57 -22.19
C ASP A 875 -0.30 -24.28 -20.96
N TYR A 876 -1.12 -25.15 -20.35
CA TYR A 876 -1.06 -26.60 -20.61
C TYR A 876 -2.43 -27.24 -20.28
N ALA A 877 -2.76 -28.36 -20.93
CA ALA A 877 -4.03 -29.06 -20.77
C ALA A 877 -3.85 -30.60 -20.68
N GLY A 878 -4.79 -31.28 -20.02
CA GLY A 878 -4.75 -32.72 -19.73
C GLY A 878 -4.14 -33.02 -18.34
N ASN A 879 -4.62 -33.98 -17.55
CA ASN A 879 -5.74 -34.92 -17.74
C ASN A 879 -6.58 -35.03 -16.44
N GLY A 880 -7.83 -35.48 -16.57
CA GLY A 880 -8.83 -35.42 -15.48
C GLY A 880 -9.17 -36.74 -14.78
N SER A 881 -10.42 -36.82 -14.29
CA SER A 881 -11.07 -37.93 -13.57
C SER A 881 -10.63 -38.20 -12.12
N ASN A 882 -11.35 -37.58 -11.16
CA ASN A 882 -12.36 -38.27 -10.33
C ASN A 882 -12.72 -37.48 -9.05
N LEU A 883 -13.88 -36.81 -9.00
CA LEU A 883 -14.50 -36.40 -7.73
C LEU A 883 -16.03 -36.12 -7.82
N PRO A 884 -16.89 -37.15 -7.95
CA PRO A 884 -18.35 -36.98 -7.96
C PRO A 884 -18.90 -36.70 -6.56
N LYS A 885 -18.66 -35.48 -6.03
CA LYS A 885 -19.30 -34.96 -4.81
C LYS A 885 -19.43 -33.44 -4.69
N LEU A 886 -18.86 -32.64 -5.61
CA LEU A 886 -19.00 -31.16 -5.58
C LEU A 886 -20.25 -30.62 -6.30
N GLN A 887 -20.88 -31.40 -7.20
CA GLN A 887 -22.01 -30.93 -8.02
C GLN A 887 -23.31 -30.65 -7.25
N GLU A 888 -23.41 -31.10 -5.99
CA GLU A 888 -24.59 -30.87 -5.16
C GLU A 888 -24.52 -29.53 -4.40
N PHE A 889 -23.30 -29.03 -4.11
CA PHE A 889 -23.11 -27.73 -3.46
C PHE A 889 -23.43 -26.56 -4.41
N TYR A 890 -23.07 -26.69 -5.69
CA TYR A 890 -23.30 -25.67 -6.72
C TYR A 890 -24.78 -25.44 -7.10
N LYS A 891 -25.72 -26.29 -6.64
CA LYS A 891 -27.15 -26.13 -6.94
C LYS A 891 -27.88 -25.13 -6.05
N ASN A 892 -27.31 -24.74 -4.91
CA ASN A 892 -28.03 -23.99 -3.87
C ASN A 892 -27.59 -22.51 -3.72
N THR A 893 -26.73 -21.99 -4.61
CA THR A 893 -26.18 -20.62 -4.50
C THR A 893 -26.47 -19.75 -5.74
N VAL A 894 -27.58 -20.00 -6.43
CA VAL A 894 -28.13 -19.11 -7.47
C VAL A 894 -29.63 -18.91 -7.22
N VAL A 895 -29.96 -18.15 -6.17
CA VAL A 895 -31.34 -17.70 -5.91
C VAL A 895 -31.55 -16.35 -6.58
N ILE A 896 -31.84 -16.37 -7.87
CA ILE A 896 -32.45 -15.23 -8.56
C ILE A 896 -33.89 -15.11 -8.05
N PHE A 897 -34.33 -13.91 -7.68
CA PHE A 897 -35.70 -13.66 -7.25
C PHE A 897 -36.70 -14.00 -8.36
N LEU A 898 -37.44 -15.10 -8.17
CA LEU A 898 -38.60 -15.47 -8.99
C LEU A 898 -39.86 -15.30 -8.16
N GLU A 899 -40.49 -14.14 -8.28
CA GLU A 899 -41.80 -13.86 -7.72
C GLU A 899 -42.85 -14.76 -8.42
N ARG A 900 -43.76 -15.36 -7.64
CA ARG A 900 -44.92 -16.11 -8.15
C ARG A 900 -46.19 -15.34 -7.83
N ASP A 901 -47.20 -15.46 -8.69
CA ASP A 901 -48.53 -14.97 -8.39
C ASP A 901 -49.22 -15.80 -7.28
N SER A 902 -50.36 -15.33 -6.80
CA SER A 902 -51.17 -16.00 -5.79
C SER A 902 -51.80 -17.33 -6.25
N GLU A 903 -51.60 -17.73 -7.51
CA GLU A 903 -51.99 -19.03 -8.07
C GLU A 903 -50.77 -19.94 -8.36
N GLY A 904 -49.57 -19.49 -7.98
CA GLY A 904 -48.34 -20.29 -8.01
C GLY A 904 -47.66 -20.41 -9.37
N ARG A 905 -48.04 -19.61 -10.38
CA ARG A 905 -47.42 -19.64 -11.72
C ARG A 905 -46.15 -18.78 -11.78
N ALA A 906 -45.22 -19.18 -12.65
CA ALA A 906 -43.95 -18.51 -12.85
C ALA A 906 -44.03 -17.49 -14.00
N ILE A 907 -43.55 -16.27 -13.76
CA ILE A 907 -43.67 -15.15 -14.71
C ILE A 907 -42.33 -14.96 -15.44
N CYS A 908 -42.36 -14.90 -16.77
CA CYS A 908 -41.18 -14.59 -17.58
C CYS A 908 -40.88 -13.08 -17.58
N ALA A 909 -39.59 -12.70 -17.55
CA ALA A 909 -39.13 -11.33 -17.31
C ALA A 909 -39.74 -10.25 -18.23
N HIS A 910 -40.11 -10.63 -19.46
CA HIS A 910 -40.72 -9.72 -20.43
C HIS A 910 -42.09 -9.16 -19.97
N CYS A 911 -42.83 -9.87 -19.11
CA CYS A 911 -44.09 -9.38 -18.53
C CYS A 911 -43.88 -8.42 -17.35
N LEU A 912 -42.85 -8.63 -16.53
CA LEU A 912 -42.54 -7.77 -15.38
C LEU A 912 -42.24 -6.32 -15.81
N ILE A 913 -41.46 -6.15 -16.89
CA ILE A 913 -41.16 -4.84 -17.49
C ILE A 913 -42.45 -4.11 -17.90
N ASN A 914 -43.44 -4.81 -18.47
CA ASN A 914 -44.70 -4.24 -18.94
C ASN A 914 -45.63 -3.80 -17.79
N ILE A 915 -45.50 -4.41 -16.60
CA ILE A 915 -46.29 -4.06 -15.40
C ILE A 915 -45.69 -2.84 -14.69
N TYR A 916 -44.36 -2.79 -14.52
CA TYR A 916 -43.70 -1.68 -13.84
C TYR A 916 -43.71 -0.38 -14.67
N THR A 917 -43.49 -0.46 -15.98
CA THR A 917 -43.59 0.72 -16.87
C THR A 917 -44.97 1.37 -16.80
N LYS A 918 -46.07 0.60 -16.85
CA LYS A 918 -47.44 1.15 -16.77
C LYS A 918 -47.77 1.83 -15.43
N LYS A 919 -47.12 1.47 -14.31
CA LYS A 919 -47.29 2.17 -13.03
C LYS A 919 -46.42 3.42 -12.90
N ALA A 920 -45.22 3.42 -13.44
CA ALA A 920 -44.28 4.56 -13.35
C ALA A 920 -44.68 5.80 -14.18
N TRP A 921 -45.52 5.63 -15.21
CA TRP A 921 -45.80 6.68 -16.22
C TRP A 921 -46.88 7.71 -15.86
N GLN A 922 -47.64 7.54 -14.77
CA GLN A 922 -48.65 8.52 -14.31
C GLN A 922 -48.07 9.92 -13.97
N PRO A 923 -47.00 10.06 -13.15
CA PRO A 923 -46.44 11.38 -12.84
C PRO A 923 -45.76 12.05 -14.04
N VAL A 924 -45.02 11.28 -14.86
CA VAL A 924 -44.27 11.81 -16.02
C VAL A 924 -45.22 12.47 -17.04
N LYS A 925 -46.40 11.88 -17.29
CA LYS A 925 -47.40 12.44 -18.19
C LYS A 925 -47.93 13.82 -17.77
N ARG A 926 -47.84 14.20 -16.48
CA ARG A 926 -48.22 15.54 -16.01
C ARG A 926 -47.10 16.57 -16.22
N ALA A 927 -45.84 16.17 -16.08
CA ALA A 927 -44.69 17.05 -16.30
C ALA A 927 -44.56 17.45 -17.78
N VAL A 928 -44.70 16.50 -18.71
CA VAL A 928 -44.58 16.76 -20.15
C VAL A 928 -45.68 17.69 -20.68
N ILE A 929 -46.89 17.64 -20.12
CA ILE A 929 -48.01 18.52 -20.51
C ILE A 929 -47.77 19.98 -20.06
N CYS A 930 -47.00 20.22 -18.99
CA CYS A 930 -46.66 21.58 -18.56
C CYS A 930 -45.56 22.27 -19.39
N LEU A 931 -44.78 21.53 -20.18
CA LEU A 931 -43.69 22.07 -21.01
C LEU A 931 -44.12 22.36 -22.46
N ALA A 932 -45.32 21.96 -22.86
CA ALA A 932 -45.87 22.15 -24.20
C ALA A 932 -46.69 23.46 -24.36
N SER A 933 -46.36 24.50 -23.59
CA SER A 933 -47.13 25.76 -23.51
C SER A 933 -46.28 27.04 -23.57
N CYS A 934 -45.11 26.98 -24.21
CA CYS A 934 -44.39 28.15 -24.72
C CYS A 934 -44.16 27.96 -26.22
N GLU A 935 -44.72 28.85 -27.03
CA GLU A 935 -44.56 28.85 -28.49
C GLU A 935 -43.29 29.62 -28.89
N GLU A 936 -42.58 29.15 -29.93
CA GLU A 936 -42.37 29.92 -31.17
C GLU A 936 -41.61 29.08 -32.24
N CYS A 937 -41.70 29.51 -33.51
CA CYS A 937 -40.93 29.05 -34.67
C CYS A 937 -41.04 27.55 -35.11
N TRP A 938 -42.03 27.27 -35.95
CA TRP A 938 -41.97 26.20 -36.97
C TRP A 938 -41.09 26.59 -38.16
N LEU A 939 -40.53 25.60 -38.89
CA LEU A 939 -40.54 25.51 -40.37
C LEU A 939 -39.94 24.18 -40.90
N HIS A 940 -40.61 23.59 -41.90
CA HIS A 940 -40.24 22.47 -42.81
C HIS A 940 -39.15 21.44 -42.44
N VAL A 941 -39.56 20.16 -42.28
CA VAL A 941 -39.18 19.04 -43.17
C VAL A 941 -40.39 18.11 -43.31
N GLU A 942 -40.65 17.59 -44.52
CA GLU A 942 -41.65 16.55 -44.79
C GLU A 942 -40.97 15.17 -44.93
N ASP A 943 -41.18 14.25 -43.98
CA ASP A 943 -41.41 12.80 -44.22
C ASP A 943 -41.50 12.03 -42.88
N CYS A 944 -42.67 11.45 -42.59
CA CYS A 944 -42.98 10.89 -41.26
C CYS A 944 -42.99 9.35 -41.19
N SER A 945 -42.40 8.68 -42.19
CA SER A 945 -42.34 7.21 -42.29
C SER A 945 -41.02 6.61 -41.79
N THR A 946 -39.89 7.29 -42.02
CA THR A 946 -38.54 6.80 -41.66
C THR A 946 -38.23 6.89 -40.16
N TRP A 947 -38.92 7.77 -39.43
CA TRP A 947 -38.64 8.04 -38.02
C TRP A 947 -38.84 6.84 -37.09
N VAL A 948 -39.74 5.90 -37.41
CA VAL A 948 -40.06 4.78 -36.50
C VAL A 948 -38.91 3.79 -36.37
N GLN A 949 -38.12 3.55 -37.42
CA GLN A 949 -36.91 2.71 -37.32
C GLN A 949 -35.74 3.45 -36.65
N ILE A 950 -35.63 4.77 -36.88
CA ILE A 950 -34.61 5.61 -36.23
C ILE A 950 -34.86 5.70 -34.71
N VAL A 951 -36.09 5.56 -34.23
CA VAL A 951 -36.41 5.56 -32.79
C VAL A 951 -35.92 4.29 -32.07
N GLU A 952 -35.90 3.11 -32.71
CA GLU A 952 -35.39 1.89 -32.03
C GLU A 952 -33.86 1.89 -31.89
N GLU A 953 -33.11 2.26 -32.94
CA GLU A 953 -31.65 2.44 -32.83
C GLU A 953 -31.31 3.69 -31.97
N GLY A 954 -32.14 4.73 -32.05
CA GLY A 954 -32.07 5.94 -31.26
C GLY A 954 -32.26 5.71 -29.75
N ILE A 955 -32.91 4.62 -29.32
CA ILE A 955 -32.99 4.26 -27.89
C ILE A 955 -31.63 3.79 -27.35
N LEU A 956 -30.82 3.10 -28.15
CA LEU A 956 -29.45 2.74 -27.73
C LEU A 956 -28.57 4.00 -27.64
N ALA A 957 -28.73 4.91 -28.59
CA ALA A 957 -28.09 6.23 -28.56
C ALA A 957 -28.59 7.10 -27.39
N ALA A 958 -29.86 7.01 -27.02
CA ALA A 958 -30.45 7.72 -25.88
C ALA A 958 -30.01 7.13 -24.53
N ILE A 959 -29.80 5.81 -24.42
CA ILE A 959 -29.20 5.19 -23.24
C ILE A 959 -27.72 5.58 -23.12
N LEU A 960 -26.97 5.57 -24.23
CA LEU A 960 -25.61 6.08 -24.28
C LEU A 960 -25.55 7.58 -23.94
N LEU A 961 -26.48 8.40 -24.43
CA LEU A 961 -26.58 9.81 -24.07
C LEU A 961 -27.00 10.03 -22.61
N PHE A 962 -27.89 9.20 -22.04
CA PHE A 962 -28.25 9.32 -20.62
C PHE A 962 -27.08 8.92 -19.70
N VAL A 963 -26.32 7.90 -20.09
CA VAL A 963 -25.04 7.55 -19.44
C VAL A 963 -24.01 8.68 -19.61
N CYS A 964 -23.83 9.22 -20.82
CA CYS A 964 -22.91 10.34 -21.06
C CYS A 964 -23.34 11.65 -20.38
N SER A 965 -24.65 11.94 -20.24
CA SER A 965 -25.15 13.11 -19.51
C SER A 965 -25.04 12.94 -18.00
N ALA A 966 -25.16 11.72 -17.46
CA ALA A 966 -24.81 11.44 -16.07
C ALA A 966 -23.29 11.58 -15.83
N ILE A 967 -22.47 11.23 -16.81
CA ILE A 967 -21.00 11.40 -16.80
C ILE A 967 -20.57 12.88 -17.01
N PHE A 968 -21.43 13.74 -17.57
CA PHE A 968 -21.16 15.18 -17.78
C PHE A 968 -21.76 16.10 -16.71
N CYS A 969 -22.23 15.56 -15.58
CA CYS A 969 -22.85 16.33 -14.49
C CYS A 969 -22.23 16.04 -13.10
N VAL A 970 -20.99 15.54 -13.07
CA VAL A 970 -20.12 15.36 -11.90
C VAL A 970 -18.70 15.76 -12.28
#